data_AF-A0A2D7ZA81-F1
#
_entry.id   AF-A0A2D7ZA81-F1
#
_cell.length_a   1.000
_cell.length_b   1.000
_cell.length_c   1.000
_cell.angle_alpha   90.00
_cell.angle_beta   90.00
_cell.angle_gamma   90.00
#
_symmetry.space_group_name_H-M   'P 1'
#
loop_
_entity.id
_entity.type
_entity.pdbx_description
1 polymer ?
#
loop_
_entity_poly.entity_id
_entity_poly.type
_entity_poly.pdbx_seq_one_letter_code
_entity_poly.pdbx_strand_id
1 'polypeptide(L)'
;CIDSDGDGWSDPDQSWSWSDGADNYTFDPSQWSDSDGDGFGDNPNGTSADDCPEQFGTSTTIKIGCPDDDGDGLSNELDSFPLDADRTNDTDGDGWDDDVDDECPTTPGSSINDRQGCPDADDDGFSDPGEGWGVADGADAFPVDGTQWADSDGDGFGDNPEGENADQCPGEPGQVFEDATGCPDNDGDGVSNLNDRWPEDDERAYDNDSDGFDDDLVRDGVPEDACPDSQGSSTKDRTGCPDSDGDGYSDPDEDWSVEDGADAFHQESTQWIDGDGDGYGDNPQGEESDACPTTGGESTIGLANNTLFGCEDADGDGVADSADYYDDDPSRWYNSDLDGWDDLVDDCPTISGTSDEDRFGCIDSDSDGTSDAGDVCPTSAQNICMGIWLESGHNVQKIGIIAVLVLLVSLLVISRKIARQQPASELSEEEKTEEDFSDRYRFVKKMVESSGQSNEVSLRKPHGKGIEISGGADEVVWKQAKPTTGEGTKDEKNYSEKLADEMEFLKEMKHERIPRFIDFGKVKDEWSGQQVNVLVMQRMPGVSLEKEIQKRREYDARWKLEEVVEALNQILDPLLEMAEKKRTHRDIKPANIIFDKATKQYSLIDFGLSKFSKIGKHTTSSSDGHRWATVGWSAPEFWSDGASGNTTDVYSLGVLMYYMLTLDEKDPKTYSSDSKNKSLSLERQKRMREIGVEEWAIELMADATHWELKEREKNCGSVRKFKGRLNEGGV
;
A
#
# COMPACT_ATOMS: atom_id res chain seq x y z
N CYS A 1 78.82 -45.63 -45.76
CA CYS A 1 77.44 -45.65 -46.26
C CYS A 1 76.75 -46.83 -45.59
N ILE A 2 76.23 -46.60 -44.39
CA ILE A 2 75.25 -47.50 -43.78
C ILE A 2 73.92 -47.14 -44.47
N ASP A 3 73.10 -48.15 -44.71
CA ASP A 3 71.76 -48.06 -45.28
C ASP A 3 70.91 -48.92 -44.34
N SER A 4 70.24 -48.26 -43.41
CA SER A 4 69.61 -48.91 -42.25
C SER A 4 68.28 -49.59 -42.60
N ASP A 5 67.55 -49.09 -43.59
CA ASP A 5 66.24 -49.61 -43.99
C ASP A 5 66.25 -50.36 -45.34
N GLY A 6 67.34 -50.25 -46.11
CA GLY A 6 67.62 -51.05 -47.30
C GLY A 6 67.01 -50.50 -48.58
N ASP A 7 66.69 -49.21 -48.64
CA ASP A 7 66.05 -48.55 -49.77
C ASP A 7 67.03 -48.13 -50.88
N GLY A 8 68.33 -48.19 -50.58
CA GLY A 8 69.43 -47.85 -51.48
C GLY A 8 69.98 -46.43 -51.31
N TRP A 9 69.46 -45.64 -50.38
CA TRP A 9 70.03 -44.38 -49.91
C TRP A 9 70.89 -44.63 -48.67
N SER A 10 71.70 -43.65 -48.29
CA SER A 10 72.70 -43.84 -47.22
C SER A 10 72.40 -42.94 -46.04
N ASP A 11 72.34 -43.53 -44.85
CA ASP A 11 72.20 -42.83 -43.58
C ASP A 11 73.20 -41.67 -43.45
N PRO A 12 72.83 -40.57 -42.78
CA PRO A 12 73.71 -39.43 -42.56
C PRO A 12 74.88 -39.78 -41.63
N ASP A 13 76.07 -39.26 -41.93
CA ASP A 13 77.26 -39.36 -41.09
C ASP A 13 78.00 -38.01 -40.95
N GLN A 14 79.14 -38.00 -40.25
CA GLN A 14 79.92 -36.77 -39.98
C GLN A 14 80.42 -36.04 -41.26
N SER A 15 80.40 -36.70 -42.41
CA SER A 15 80.89 -36.21 -43.69
C SER A 15 79.86 -36.22 -44.82
N TRP A 16 78.66 -36.76 -44.59
CA TRP A 16 77.56 -36.87 -45.54
C TRP A 16 76.25 -36.56 -44.81
N SER A 17 75.76 -35.32 -44.96
CA SER A 17 74.57 -34.83 -44.27
C SER A 17 73.35 -34.86 -45.19
N TRP A 18 72.15 -34.57 -44.64
CA TRP A 18 70.93 -34.43 -45.43
C TRP A 18 71.09 -33.39 -46.56
N SER A 19 71.81 -32.29 -46.29
CA SER A 19 72.11 -31.27 -47.32
C SER A 19 73.02 -31.76 -48.46
N ASP A 20 73.69 -32.89 -48.28
CA ASP A 20 74.53 -33.54 -49.31
C ASP A 20 73.76 -34.65 -50.06
N GLY A 21 72.51 -34.94 -49.68
CA GLY A 21 71.69 -36.04 -50.24
C GLY A 21 71.78 -37.34 -49.44
N ALA A 22 72.04 -37.26 -48.12
CA ALA A 22 71.84 -38.39 -47.21
C ALA A 22 70.35 -38.66 -47.00
N ASP A 23 70.02 -39.91 -46.69
CA ASP A 23 68.67 -40.34 -46.39
C ASP A 23 68.08 -39.60 -45.17
N ASN A 24 66.94 -38.92 -45.37
CA ASN A 24 66.25 -38.18 -44.31
C ASN A 24 65.36 -39.10 -43.43
N TYR A 25 65.06 -40.32 -43.89
CA TYR A 25 64.13 -41.27 -43.27
C TYR A 25 64.74 -42.65 -43.06
N THR A 26 65.84 -42.74 -42.30
CA THR A 26 66.68 -43.94 -42.10
C THR A 26 66.02 -45.23 -41.56
N PHE A 27 64.70 -45.23 -41.35
CA PHE A 27 63.90 -46.35 -40.88
C PHE A 27 62.63 -46.60 -41.73
N ASP A 28 62.37 -45.79 -42.74
CA ASP A 28 61.21 -45.92 -43.64
C ASP A 28 61.71 -46.12 -45.08
N PRO A 29 61.80 -47.38 -45.55
CA PRO A 29 62.40 -47.68 -46.84
C PRO A 29 61.56 -47.24 -48.04
N SER A 30 60.45 -46.53 -47.79
CA SER A 30 59.60 -45.96 -48.82
C SER A 30 59.82 -44.45 -49.00
N GLN A 31 60.59 -43.80 -48.11
CA GLN A 31 60.94 -42.38 -48.15
C GLN A 31 62.44 -42.20 -47.99
N TRP A 32 63.02 -41.18 -48.62
CA TRP A 32 64.48 -40.94 -48.56
C TRP A 32 64.89 -39.47 -48.63
N SER A 33 63.95 -38.58 -48.96
CA SER A 33 64.15 -37.16 -49.19
C SER A 33 62.98 -36.38 -48.60
N ASP A 34 63.27 -35.23 -48.04
CA ASP A 34 62.31 -34.24 -47.57
C ASP A 34 62.94 -32.88 -47.88
N SER A 35 62.41 -32.24 -48.92
CA SER A 35 63.06 -31.14 -49.63
C SER A 35 62.85 -29.79 -48.94
N ASP A 36 61.76 -29.60 -48.21
CA ASP A 36 61.42 -28.37 -47.49
C ASP A 36 61.60 -28.47 -45.97
N GLY A 37 61.86 -29.67 -45.45
CA GLY A 37 62.23 -29.92 -44.07
C GLY A 37 61.06 -30.00 -43.10
N ASP A 38 59.86 -30.30 -43.59
CA ASP A 38 58.63 -30.32 -42.81
C ASP A 38 58.33 -31.66 -42.13
N GLY A 39 59.05 -32.70 -42.53
CA GLY A 39 58.95 -34.04 -41.98
C GLY A 39 58.04 -34.99 -42.77
N PHE A 40 57.46 -34.56 -43.89
CA PHE A 40 56.78 -35.42 -44.87
C PHE A 40 57.70 -35.74 -46.07
N GLY A 41 57.65 -36.97 -46.55
CA GLY A 41 58.66 -37.45 -47.51
C GLY A 41 58.27 -37.19 -48.97
N ASP A 42 59.22 -36.73 -49.78
CA ASP A 42 59.02 -36.30 -51.18
C ASP A 42 58.53 -37.41 -52.13
N ASN A 43 58.64 -38.70 -51.75
CA ASN A 43 58.25 -39.79 -52.65
C ASN A 43 56.72 -39.99 -52.62
N PRO A 44 55.99 -39.73 -53.73
CA PRO A 44 54.52 -39.80 -53.77
C PRO A 44 53.94 -41.21 -53.58
N ASN A 45 54.78 -42.25 -53.63
CA ASN A 45 54.35 -43.64 -53.37
C ASN A 45 54.84 -44.15 -52.01
N GLY A 46 55.47 -43.31 -51.20
CA GLY A 46 55.95 -43.65 -49.85
C GLY A 46 54.87 -43.46 -48.79
N THR A 47 55.18 -43.86 -47.57
CA THR A 47 54.32 -43.57 -46.40
C THR A 47 54.40 -42.10 -46.04
N SER A 48 53.25 -41.51 -45.67
CA SER A 48 53.12 -40.07 -45.36
C SER A 48 53.79 -39.17 -46.41
N ALA A 49 53.50 -39.47 -47.68
CA ALA A 49 54.06 -38.72 -48.79
C ALA A 49 53.57 -37.28 -48.76
N ASP A 50 54.49 -36.36 -49.02
CA ASP A 50 54.20 -34.94 -49.10
C ASP A 50 53.50 -34.61 -50.44
N ASP A 51 52.32 -34.00 -50.34
CA ASP A 51 51.54 -33.50 -51.47
C ASP A 51 52.00 -32.09 -51.92
N CYS A 52 52.82 -31.40 -51.12
CA CYS A 52 53.49 -30.13 -51.40
C CYS A 52 55.04 -30.12 -51.18
N PRO A 53 55.84 -31.01 -51.83
CA PRO A 53 57.29 -31.22 -51.55
C PRO A 53 58.26 -30.04 -51.66
N GLU A 54 57.79 -28.86 -52.07
CA GLU A 54 58.62 -27.65 -52.17
C GLU A 54 58.15 -26.54 -51.21
N GLN A 55 57.16 -26.81 -50.35
CA GLN A 55 56.50 -25.85 -49.48
C GLN A 55 56.21 -26.47 -48.11
N PHE A 56 57.05 -26.08 -47.14
CA PHE A 56 56.89 -26.51 -45.76
C PHE A 56 55.45 -26.42 -45.28
N GLY A 57 54.92 -27.55 -44.82
CA GLY A 57 53.55 -27.70 -44.36
C GLY A 57 53.39 -28.53 -43.10
N THR A 58 52.21 -28.47 -42.49
CA THR A 58 51.88 -29.27 -41.31
C THR A 58 50.55 -30.02 -41.43
N SER A 59 49.87 -29.92 -42.58
CA SER A 59 48.62 -30.63 -42.81
C SER A 59 48.80 -32.15 -42.70
N THR A 60 47.82 -32.84 -42.10
CA THR A 60 47.92 -34.28 -41.78
C THR A 60 46.75 -35.12 -42.27
N THR A 61 45.67 -34.51 -42.76
CA THR A 61 44.43 -35.22 -43.10
C THR A 61 44.33 -35.54 -44.59
N ILE A 62 44.04 -34.52 -45.41
CA ILE A 62 43.92 -34.56 -46.85
C ILE A 62 44.87 -33.52 -47.40
N LYS A 63 45.65 -33.90 -48.42
CA LYS A 63 46.72 -33.07 -48.97
C LYS A 63 47.81 -32.80 -47.92
N ILE A 64 48.54 -33.86 -47.57
CA ILE A 64 49.50 -33.95 -46.44
C ILE A 64 50.79 -33.17 -46.76
N GLY A 65 51.43 -32.53 -45.78
CA GLY A 65 52.69 -31.78 -45.98
C GLY A 65 52.51 -30.42 -46.66
N CYS A 66 51.29 -29.89 -46.68
CA CYS A 66 50.99 -28.58 -47.23
C CYS A 66 50.78 -27.52 -46.12
N PRO A 67 50.89 -26.22 -46.45
CA PRO A 67 50.62 -25.13 -45.50
C PRO A 67 49.27 -25.29 -44.80
N ASP A 68 49.31 -25.16 -43.48
CA ASP A 68 48.22 -25.32 -42.52
C ASP A 68 48.51 -24.27 -41.43
N ASP A 69 47.88 -23.11 -41.56
CA ASP A 69 48.26 -21.89 -40.82
C ASP A 69 47.71 -21.90 -39.37
N ASP A 70 46.67 -22.67 -39.08
CA ASP A 70 46.05 -22.76 -37.75
C ASP A 70 46.27 -24.12 -37.04
N GLY A 71 46.71 -25.15 -37.76
CA GLY A 71 47.15 -26.42 -37.22
C GLY A 71 46.02 -27.41 -36.95
N ASP A 72 44.87 -27.30 -37.61
CA ASP A 72 43.73 -28.23 -37.51
C ASP A 72 43.99 -29.55 -38.27
N GLY A 73 44.98 -29.55 -39.16
CA GLY A 73 45.41 -30.68 -39.97
C GLY A 73 44.84 -30.72 -41.38
N LEU A 74 43.99 -29.77 -41.79
CA LEU A 74 43.63 -29.51 -43.19
C LEU A 74 44.62 -28.50 -43.80
N SER A 75 44.84 -28.59 -45.11
CA SER A 75 45.66 -27.60 -45.80
C SER A 75 44.85 -26.32 -46.06
N ASN A 76 45.49 -25.14 -46.03
CA ASN A 76 44.87 -23.82 -46.33
C ASN A 76 44.08 -23.75 -47.65
N GLU A 77 44.34 -24.65 -48.62
CA GLU A 77 43.60 -24.70 -49.89
C GLU A 77 42.25 -25.43 -49.81
N LEU A 78 42.15 -26.36 -48.85
CA LEU A 78 40.96 -27.19 -48.63
C LEU A 78 40.16 -26.75 -47.42
N ASP A 79 40.72 -25.83 -46.64
CA ASP A 79 40.09 -25.22 -45.49
C ASP A 79 39.45 -23.89 -45.88
N SER A 80 38.16 -23.75 -45.57
CA SER A 80 37.41 -22.51 -45.81
C SER A 80 37.73 -21.43 -44.77
N PHE A 81 38.29 -21.82 -43.62
CA PHE A 81 38.72 -20.96 -42.53
C PHE A 81 40.19 -21.16 -42.12
N PRO A 82 41.18 -20.90 -43.00
CA PRO A 82 42.60 -21.24 -42.78
C PRO A 82 43.34 -20.60 -41.58
N LEU A 83 42.64 -19.84 -40.74
CA LEU A 83 43.19 -19.14 -39.59
C LEU A 83 42.41 -19.46 -38.30
N ASP A 84 41.44 -20.38 -38.35
CA ASP A 84 40.55 -20.75 -37.26
C ASP A 84 40.41 -22.26 -37.17
N ALA A 85 41.27 -22.88 -36.35
CA ALA A 85 41.36 -24.33 -36.25
C ALA A 85 40.10 -25.05 -35.74
N ASP A 86 39.08 -24.32 -35.28
CA ASP A 86 37.80 -24.89 -34.87
C ASP A 86 36.79 -24.97 -36.03
N ARG A 87 37.08 -24.40 -37.20
CA ARG A 87 36.19 -24.29 -38.37
C ARG A 87 36.92 -24.73 -39.63
N THR A 88 36.24 -25.43 -40.54
CA THR A 88 36.88 -26.10 -41.70
C THR A 88 36.12 -25.99 -43.03
N ASN A 89 34.79 -25.87 -43.01
CA ASN A 89 33.97 -25.99 -44.23
C ASN A 89 32.86 -24.94 -44.29
N ASP A 90 32.73 -24.29 -45.45
CA ASP A 90 31.71 -23.27 -45.74
C ASP A 90 31.16 -23.56 -47.14
N THR A 91 30.06 -24.31 -47.21
CA THR A 91 29.53 -24.81 -48.49
C THR A 91 28.92 -23.70 -49.34
N ASP A 92 28.35 -22.67 -48.73
CA ASP A 92 27.62 -21.62 -49.44
C ASP A 92 28.34 -20.25 -49.47
N GLY A 93 29.44 -20.12 -48.72
CA GLY A 93 30.39 -19.02 -48.77
C GLY A 93 29.96 -17.81 -47.96
N ASP A 94 29.09 -17.98 -46.96
CA ASP A 94 28.54 -16.89 -46.16
C ASP A 94 29.39 -16.55 -44.91
N GLY A 95 30.40 -17.37 -44.64
CA GLY A 95 31.32 -17.19 -43.51
C GLY A 95 30.85 -17.84 -42.22
N TRP A 96 29.84 -18.70 -42.25
CA TRP A 96 29.45 -19.66 -41.21
C TRP A 96 29.95 -21.07 -41.59
N ASP A 97 30.27 -21.89 -40.59
CA ASP A 97 30.81 -23.24 -40.80
C ASP A 97 29.70 -24.27 -40.71
N ASP A 98 29.58 -25.10 -41.75
CA ASP A 98 28.53 -26.09 -41.97
C ASP A 98 28.23 -27.00 -40.77
N ASP A 99 29.26 -27.36 -39.99
CA ASP A 99 29.18 -28.36 -38.92
C ASP A 99 29.30 -27.74 -37.51
N VAL A 100 29.72 -26.47 -37.42
CA VAL A 100 30.02 -25.80 -36.15
C VAL A 100 28.97 -24.77 -35.78
N ASP A 101 28.64 -23.85 -36.67
CA ASP A 101 27.82 -22.67 -36.36
C ASP A 101 26.84 -22.25 -37.47
N ASP A 102 26.77 -22.95 -38.60
CA ASP A 102 25.77 -22.71 -39.63
C ASP A 102 24.54 -23.63 -39.47
N GLU A 103 23.38 -23.04 -39.22
CA GLU A 103 22.09 -23.74 -39.17
C GLU A 103 21.38 -23.83 -40.54
N CYS A 104 21.91 -23.13 -41.55
CA CYS A 104 21.50 -23.18 -42.95
C CYS A 104 22.66 -23.47 -43.94
N PRO A 105 23.39 -24.62 -43.85
CA PRO A 105 24.68 -24.91 -44.55
C PRO A 105 24.71 -24.89 -46.09
N THR A 106 23.61 -24.55 -46.74
CA THR A 106 23.51 -24.55 -48.21
C THR A 106 22.78 -23.32 -48.75
N THR A 107 22.39 -22.40 -47.88
CA THR A 107 21.64 -21.20 -48.20
C THR A 107 22.26 -20.01 -47.48
N PRO A 108 23.01 -19.14 -48.19
CA PRO A 108 23.77 -18.07 -47.56
C PRO A 108 22.91 -17.17 -46.68
N GLY A 109 23.42 -16.85 -45.50
CA GLY A 109 22.73 -16.06 -44.50
C GLY A 109 23.63 -15.17 -43.64
N SER A 110 22.99 -14.39 -42.78
CA SER A 110 23.67 -13.42 -41.89
C SER A 110 23.04 -13.31 -40.51
N SER A 111 21.97 -14.05 -40.22
CA SER A 111 21.34 -14.07 -38.90
C SER A 111 22.31 -14.56 -37.82
N ILE A 112 22.15 -14.02 -36.62
CA ILE A 112 23.05 -14.27 -35.47
C ILE A 112 22.31 -14.57 -34.15
N ASN A 113 21.06 -14.14 -34.02
CA ASN A 113 20.31 -14.14 -32.76
C ASN A 113 19.45 -15.40 -32.58
N ASP A 114 18.99 -16.01 -33.66
CA ASP A 114 18.23 -17.26 -33.67
C ASP A 114 19.00 -18.37 -34.42
N ARG A 115 18.65 -18.70 -35.67
CA ARG A 115 19.34 -19.70 -36.47
C ARG A 115 20.55 -19.04 -37.13
N GLN A 116 21.75 -19.36 -36.70
CA GLN A 116 22.97 -18.73 -37.23
C GLN A 116 23.22 -19.15 -38.70
N GLY A 117 23.72 -18.24 -39.54
CA GLY A 117 23.99 -18.53 -40.96
C GLY A 117 22.74 -18.65 -41.85
N CYS A 118 21.56 -18.29 -41.34
CA CYS A 118 20.33 -18.32 -42.13
C CYS A 118 19.99 -16.96 -42.78
N PRO A 119 19.15 -16.95 -43.84
CA PRO A 119 18.72 -15.71 -44.48
C PRO A 119 18.09 -14.74 -43.48
N ASP A 120 18.52 -13.49 -43.53
CA ASP A 120 18.07 -12.34 -42.75
C ASP A 120 17.96 -11.19 -43.74
N ALA A 121 16.73 -10.81 -44.11
CA ALA A 121 16.50 -9.91 -45.23
C ALA A 121 16.65 -8.43 -44.89
N ASP A 122 16.60 -8.04 -43.62
CA ASP A 122 16.70 -6.65 -43.16
C ASP A 122 17.89 -6.36 -42.23
N ASP A 123 18.75 -7.36 -42.02
CA ASP A 123 20.02 -7.30 -41.31
C ASP A 123 19.86 -6.97 -39.81
N ASP A 124 18.77 -7.37 -39.18
CA ASP A 124 18.51 -7.16 -37.74
C ASP A 124 19.08 -8.27 -36.84
N GLY A 125 19.54 -9.36 -37.47
CA GLY A 125 20.16 -10.51 -36.85
C GLY A 125 19.22 -11.68 -36.57
N PHE A 126 17.92 -11.60 -36.87
CA PHE A 126 16.98 -12.72 -36.79
C PHE A 126 16.71 -13.31 -38.17
N SER A 127 16.48 -14.62 -38.24
CA SER A 127 16.33 -15.33 -39.51
C SER A 127 14.90 -15.27 -40.05
N ASP A 128 14.78 -15.04 -41.35
CA ASP A 128 13.50 -15.06 -42.08
C ASP A 128 12.75 -16.40 -41.89
N PRO A 129 11.40 -16.39 -41.88
CA PRO A 129 10.59 -17.60 -41.87
C PRO A 129 10.92 -18.55 -43.03
N GLY A 130 11.26 -19.80 -42.69
CA GLY A 130 11.72 -20.83 -43.62
C GLY A 130 10.94 -22.14 -43.56
N GLU A 131 11.39 -23.14 -44.33
CA GLU A 131 10.77 -24.47 -44.31
C GLU A 131 10.98 -25.14 -42.95
N GLY A 132 9.90 -25.24 -42.16
CA GLY A 132 9.94 -25.89 -40.84
C GLY A 132 10.42 -25.01 -39.69
N TRP A 133 10.63 -23.71 -39.94
CA TRP A 133 10.94 -22.69 -38.93
C TRP A 133 10.12 -21.44 -39.25
N GLY A 134 8.92 -21.35 -38.66
CA GLY A 134 8.06 -20.17 -38.82
C GLY A 134 8.22 -19.19 -37.66
N VAL A 135 7.43 -18.10 -37.68
CA VAL A 135 7.38 -17.11 -36.59
C VAL A 135 7.11 -17.76 -35.23
N ALA A 136 6.21 -18.75 -35.19
CA ALA A 136 5.89 -19.49 -33.96
C ALA A 136 7.05 -20.33 -33.41
N ASP A 137 8.05 -20.64 -34.25
CA ASP A 137 9.27 -21.37 -33.87
C ASP A 137 10.41 -20.43 -33.47
N GLY A 138 10.24 -19.10 -33.64
CA GLY A 138 11.22 -18.07 -33.32
C GLY A 138 11.84 -17.37 -34.52
N ALA A 139 11.34 -17.61 -35.74
CA ALA A 139 11.73 -16.83 -36.92
C ALA A 139 11.28 -15.38 -36.80
N ASP A 140 11.94 -14.51 -37.54
CA ASP A 140 11.59 -13.11 -37.65
C ASP A 140 10.12 -12.93 -38.11
N ALA A 141 9.33 -12.26 -37.28
CA ALA A 141 7.94 -11.90 -37.56
C ALA A 141 7.80 -10.81 -38.62
N PHE A 142 8.80 -9.95 -38.79
CA PHE A 142 8.82 -8.81 -39.70
C PHE A 142 10.07 -8.77 -40.61
N PRO A 143 10.22 -9.69 -41.59
CA PRO A 143 11.42 -9.87 -42.44
C PRO A 143 11.81 -8.72 -43.39
N VAL A 144 11.25 -7.53 -43.21
CA VAL A 144 11.50 -6.35 -44.03
C VAL A 144 11.59 -5.08 -43.19
N ASP A 145 11.49 -5.20 -41.86
CA ASP A 145 11.53 -4.12 -40.89
C ASP A 145 12.53 -4.48 -39.81
N GLY A 146 13.81 -4.18 -40.06
CA GLY A 146 14.89 -4.52 -39.13
C GLY A 146 14.89 -3.73 -37.81
N THR A 147 13.78 -3.06 -37.50
CA THR A 147 13.50 -2.51 -36.17
C THR A 147 12.57 -3.41 -35.36
N GLN A 148 11.97 -4.44 -35.94
CA GLN A 148 11.01 -5.37 -35.34
C GLN A 148 11.33 -6.81 -35.75
N TRP A 149 11.31 -7.75 -34.80
CA TRP A 149 11.58 -9.18 -35.11
C TRP A 149 10.61 -10.17 -34.45
N ALA A 150 9.78 -9.69 -33.53
CA ALA A 150 8.89 -10.52 -32.72
C ALA A 150 7.48 -9.93 -32.69
N ASP A 151 6.48 -10.81 -32.77
CA ASP A 151 5.05 -10.52 -32.70
C ASP A 151 4.43 -11.56 -31.75
N SER A 152 4.36 -11.22 -30.47
CA SER A 152 4.03 -12.19 -29.41
C SER A 152 2.56 -12.61 -29.39
N ASP A 153 1.65 -11.74 -29.83
CA ASP A 153 0.21 -11.99 -29.82
C ASP A 153 -0.42 -12.19 -31.22
N GLY A 154 0.34 -11.91 -32.28
CA GLY A 154 -0.03 -12.17 -33.66
C GLY A 154 -0.94 -11.11 -34.27
N ASP A 155 -0.96 -9.90 -33.73
CA ASP A 155 -1.79 -8.80 -34.21
C ASP A 155 -1.14 -7.99 -35.35
N GLY A 156 0.15 -8.23 -35.60
CA GLY A 156 0.92 -7.61 -36.67
C GLY A 156 1.61 -6.29 -36.27
N PHE A 157 1.69 -5.97 -34.98
CA PHE A 157 2.56 -4.93 -34.43
C PHE A 157 3.75 -5.58 -33.72
N GLY A 158 4.92 -4.93 -33.79
CA GLY A 158 6.16 -5.54 -33.34
C GLY A 158 6.47 -5.27 -31.87
N ASP A 159 6.94 -6.29 -31.15
CA ASP A 159 7.19 -6.25 -29.71
C ASP A 159 8.34 -5.30 -29.29
N ASN A 160 9.20 -4.86 -30.21
CA ASN A 160 10.34 -4.02 -29.87
C ASN A 160 9.88 -2.56 -29.66
N PRO A 161 9.92 -2.02 -28.42
CA PRO A 161 9.40 -0.68 -28.11
C PRO A 161 10.19 0.45 -28.78
N GLU A 162 11.41 0.19 -29.26
CA GLU A 162 12.23 1.17 -29.98
C GLU A 162 12.03 1.10 -31.50
N GLY A 163 11.25 0.14 -32.01
CA GLY A 163 11.02 -0.05 -33.44
C GLY A 163 9.84 0.72 -34.02
N GLU A 164 9.70 0.66 -35.34
CA GLU A 164 8.56 1.25 -36.04
C GLU A 164 7.27 0.47 -35.72
N ASN A 165 6.15 1.20 -35.58
CA ASN A 165 4.83 0.64 -35.21
C ASN A 165 4.89 -0.34 -34.03
N ALA A 166 5.72 -0.02 -33.03
CA ALA A 166 5.89 -0.86 -31.86
C ALA A 166 4.55 -1.08 -31.14
N ASP A 167 4.32 -2.32 -30.76
CA ASP A 167 3.18 -2.74 -29.97
C ASP A 167 3.34 -2.25 -28.53
N GLN A 168 2.35 -1.50 -28.05
CA GLN A 168 2.28 -1.02 -26.68
C GLN A 168 1.61 -2.02 -25.74
N CYS A 169 1.00 -3.07 -26.28
CA CYS A 169 0.36 -4.19 -25.59
C CYS A 169 0.77 -5.58 -26.14
N PRO A 170 2.07 -5.97 -26.16
CA PRO A 170 2.58 -7.21 -26.82
C PRO A 170 1.99 -8.58 -26.41
N GLY A 171 1.08 -8.61 -25.44
CA GLY A 171 0.48 -9.85 -24.94
C GLY A 171 -1.01 -9.99 -25.26
N GLU A 172 -1.62 -8.97 -25.85
CA GLU A 172 -3.07 -8.88 -26.06
C GLU A 172 -3.35 -8.25 -27.43
N PRO A 173 -3.88 -9.02 -28.40
CA PRO A 173 -3.94 -8.58 -29.77
C PRO A 173 -4.84 -7.36 -29.94
N GLY A 174 -4.32 -6.32 -30.57
CA GLY A 174 -4.95 -5.02 -30.66
C GLY A 174 -5.07 -4.43 -32.07
N GLN A 175 -5.30 -3.13 -32.10
CA GLN A 175 -5.39 -2.33 -33.32
C GLN A 175 -4.66 -0.99 -33.12
N VAL A 176 -4.69 -0.12 -34.14
CA VAL A 176 -4.19 1.25 -34.02
C VAL A 176 -5.33 2.17 -33.59
N PHE A 177 -5.15 2.81 -32.44
CA PHE A 177 -5.96 3.89 -31.91
C PHE A 177 -5.15 5.21 -31.91
N GLU A 178 -5.82 6.34 -31.68
CA GLU A 178 -5.11 7.64 -31.62
C GLU A 178 -4.16 7.72 -30.41
N ASP A 179 -4.48 7.00 -29.35
CA ASP A 179 -3.78 6.98 -28.07
C ASP A 179 -2.79 5.82 -27.92
N ALA A 180 -3.02 4.67 -28.59
CA ALA A 180 -2.09 3.54 -28.57
C ALA A 180 -2.09 2.67 -29.85
N THR A 181 -0.97 2.01 -30.11
CA THR A 181 -0.78 1.03 -31.21
C THR A 181 -0.63 -0.39 -30.65
N GLY A 182 -1.34 -1.36 -31.23
CA GLY A 182 -1.31 -2.77 -30.82
C GLY A 182 -2.09 -3.08 -29.54
N CYS A 183 -2.85 -2.13 -29.02
CA CYS A 183 -3.68 -2.34 -27.84
C CYS A 183 -5.14 -2.65 -28.17
N PRO A 184 -5.84 -3.48 -27.37
CA PRO A 184 -7.28 -3.71 -27.50
C PRO A 184 -8.12 -2.53 -27.00
N ASP A 185 -9.34 -2.43 -27.49
CA ASP A 185 -10.44 -1.54 -27.04
C ASP A 185 -11.66 -2.45 -26.83
N ASN A 186 -12.01 -2.69 -25.56
CA ASN A 186 -12.97 -3.72 -25.18
C ASN A 186 -14.42 -3.25 -25.32
N ASP A 187 -14.71 -2.00 -25.01
CA ASP A 187 -16.06 -1.43 -25.04
C ASP A 187 -16.37 -0.67 -26.34
N GLY A 188 -15.34 -0.39 -27.15
CA GLY A 188 -15.45 0.19 -28.48
C GLY A 188 -15.69 1.70 -28.46
N ASP A 189 -15.26 2.37 -27.40
CA ASP A 189 -15.50 3.79 -27.19
C ASP A 189 -14.52 4.67 -28.01
N GLY A 190 -13.40 4.10 -28.45
CA GLY A 190 -12.35 4.72 -29.26
C GLY A 190 -11.02 4.97 -28.53
N VAL A 191 -10.94 4.66 -27.24
CA VAL A 191 -9.74 4.75 -26.39
C VAL A 191 -9.22 3.35 -26.13
N SER A 192 -7.91 3.14 -26.24
CA SER A 192 -7.36 1.82 -25.96
C SER A 192 -7.45 1.49 -24.47
N ASN A 193 -7.62 0.21 -24.13
CA ASN A 193 -7.65 -0.29 -22.74
C ASN A 193 -6.40 0.11 -21.91
N LEU A 194 -5.30 0.49 -22.58
CA LEU A 194 -4.08 0.97 -21.92
C LEU A 194 -4.26 2.36 -21.30
N ASN A 195 -4.99 3.24 -21.98
CA ASN A 195 -5.23 4.62 -21.55
C ASN A 195 -6.67 4.87 -21.10
N ASP A 196 -7.55 3.88 -21.26
CA ASP A 196 -8.91 3.93 -20.77
C ASP A 196 -8.98 3.51 -19.29
N ARG A 197 -9.52 4.41 -18.46
CA ARG A 197 -9.76 4.15 -17.04
C ARG A 197 -10.89 3.15 -16.79
N TRP A 198 -11.89 3.12 -17.65
CA TRP A 198 -13.02 2.22 -17.57
C TRP A 198 -13.18 1.36 -18.84
N PRO A 199 -12.27 0.39 -19.11
CA PRO A 199 -12.24 -0.42 -20.35
C PRO A 199 -13.45 -1.31 -20.64
N GLU A 200 -14.53 -1.22 -19.86
CA GLU A 200 -15.74 -2.03 -20.01
C GLU A 200 -17.00 -1.13 -19.99
N ASP A 201 -16.83 0.19 -20.07
CA ASP A 201 -17.86 1.20 -19.91
C ASP A 201 -17.70 2.30 -20.97
N ASP A 202 -18.37 2.11 -22.10
CA ASP A 202 -18.24 2.98 -23.28
C ASP A 202 -18.75 4.42 -23.07
N GLU A 203 -19.24 4.75 -21.87
CA GLU A 203 -19.68 6.08 -21.46
C GLU A 203 -18.60 6.90 -20.75
N ARG A 204 -17.47 6.30 -20.33
CA ARG A 204 -16.41 6.97 -19.54
C ARG A 204 -15.03 6.48 -19.94
N ALA A 205 -14.04 7.38 -20.01
CA ALA A 205 -12.71 7.00 -20.47
C ALA A 205 -11.55 7.60 -19.66
N TYR A 206 -11.70 8.82 -19.14
CA TYR A 206 -10.57 9.61 -18.62
C TYR A 206 -10.78 10.01 -17.16
N ASP A 207 -9.73 9.85 -16.34
CA ASP A 207 -9.74 10.09 -14.88
C ASP A 207 -8.33 10.51 -14.46
N ASN A 208 -7.95 11.72 -14.86
CA ASN A 208 -6.58 12.22 -14.81
C ASN A 208 -6.06 12.37 -13.37
N ASP A 209 -6.93 12.75 -12.43
CA ASP A 209 -6.59 12.86 -11.02
C ASP A 209 -6.95 11.61 -10.17
N SER A 210 -7.57 10.60 -10.80
CA SER A 210 -7.91 9.32 -10.20
C SER A 210 -8.93 9.40 -9.06
N ASP A 211 -9.83 10.37 -9.10
CA ASP A 211 -10.90 10.56 -8.12
C ASP A 211 -12.16 9.73 -8.42
N GLY A 212 -12.26 9.22 -9.65
CA GLY A 212 -13.33 8.35 -10.11
C GLY A 212 -14.49 9.06 -10.80
N PHE A 213 -14.36 10.35 -11.08
CA PHE A 213 -15.22 11.11 -11.99
C PHE A 213 -14.55 11.21 -13.37
N ASP A 214 -15.37 11.32 -14.41
CA ASP A 214 -14.90 11.27 -15.80
C ASP A 214 -14.59 12.68 -16.31
N ASP A 215 -13.40 12.88 -16.88
CA ASP A 215 -12.91 14.19 -17.33
C ASP A 215 -13.52 14.63 -18.66
N ASP A 216 -14.03 13.70 -19.47
CA ASP A 216 -14.47 14.03 -20.82
C ASP A 216 -15.95 14.41 -20.88
N LEU A 217 -16.17 15.53 -21.57
CA LEU A 217 -17.49 15.93 -21.97
C LEU A 217 -17.90 15.07 -23.16
N VAL A 218 -19.12 14.52 -23.08
CA VAL A 218 -19.93 14.07 -24.23
C VAL A 218 -20.01 12.54 -24.41
N ARG A 219 -20.52 11.83 -23.40
CA ARG A 219 -21.48 10.72 -23.61
C ARG A 219 -22.62 10.77 -22.58
N ASP A 220 -23.84 10.39 -23.01
CA ASP A 220 -25.13 10.75 -22.40
C ASP A 220 -25.28 10.39 -20.89
N GLY A 221 -25.16 11.37 -19.98
CA GLY A 221 -25.78 11.32 -18.65
C GLY A 221 -24.85 11.13 -17.44
N VAL A 222 -23.54 11.06 -17.64
CA VAL A 222 -22.53 11.12 -16.58
C VAL A 222 -22.14 12.59 -16.34
N PRO A 223 -22.14 13.09 -15.09
CA PRO A 223 -21.58 14.41 -14.77
C PRO A 223 -20.06 14.41 -15.00
N GLU A 224 -19.58 15.38 -15.76
CA GLU A 224 -18.15 15.69 -15.94
C GLU A 224 -17.52 16.05 -14.59
N ASP A 225 -16.25 15.68 -14.42
CA ASP A 225 -15.41 16.23 -13.36
C ASP A 225 -15.15 17.73 -13.60
N ALA A 226 -15.62 18.55 -12.68
CA ALA A 226 -15.43 19.99 -12.71
C ALA A 226 -14.02 20.42 -12.27
N CYS A 227 -13.23 19.51 -11.69
CA CYS A 227 -11.88 19.71 -11.19
C CYS A 227 -10.89 18.59 -11.67
N PRO A 228 -10.74 18.36 -12.99
CA PRO A 228 -10.06 17.19 -13.59
C PRO A 228 -8.56 17.01 -13.26
N ASP A 229 -7.96 17.97 -12.57
CA ASP A 229 -6.56 17.97 -12.15
C ASP A 229 -6.43 17.92 -10.62
N SER A 230 -7.51 17.77 -9.86
CA SER A 230 -7.55 17.98 -8.40
C SER A 230 -8.53 17.06 -7.69
N GLN A 231 -7.99 15.93 -7.24
CA GLN A 231 -8.75 14.83 -6.65
C GLN A 231 -9.85 15.30 -5.69
N GLY A 232 -11.10 14.99 -6.03
CA GLY A 232 -12.26 15.41 -5.30
C GLY A 232 -13.24 14.31 -4.92
N SER A 233 -14.29 14.72 -4.22
CA SER A 233 -15.40 13.84 -3.87
C SER A 233 -16.76 14.54 -3.79
N SER A 234 -16.82 15.83 -4.09
CA SER A 234 -18.08 16.58 -4.12
C SER A 234 -19.01 16.02 -5.20
N THR A 235 -20.31 16.07 -4.92
CA THR A 235 -21.36 15.48 -5.78
C THR A 235 -22.64 16.31 -5.88
N LYS A 236 -22.80 17.35 -5.06
CA LYS A 236 -24.01 18.18 -5.01
C LYS A 236 -23.91 19.44 -5.87
N ASP A 237 -22.72 20.02 -5.97
CA ASP A 237 -22.41 21.21 -6.75
C ASP A 237 -21.44 20.88 -7.90
N ARG A 238 -20.17 21.26 -7.81
CA ARG A 238 -19.14 20.90 -8.77
C ARG A 238 -18.75 19.45 -8.51
N THR A 239 -19.06 18.53 -9.42
CA THR A 239 -18.73 17.11 -9.22
C THR A 239 -17.22 16.91 -9.37
N GLY A 240 -16.60 16.06 -8.54
CA GLY A 240 -15.16 15.74 -8.62
C GLY A 240 -14.21 16.83 -8.09
N CYS A 241 -14.74 17.84 -7.38
CA CYS A 241 -13.92 18.83 -6.70
C CYS A 241 -13.61 18.44 -5.24
N PRO A 242 -12.54 19.00 -4.64
CA PRO A 242 -12.21 18.76 -3.24
C PRO A 242 -13.39 19.04 -2.31
N ASP A 243 -13.65 18.13 -1.38
CA ASP A 243 -14.71 18.19 -0.37
C ASP A 243 -14.09 17.71 0.95
N SER A 244 -13.70 18.66 1.79
CA SER A 244 -12.86 18.41 2.96
C SER A 244 -13.59 17.71 4.11
N ASP A 245 -14.90 17.89 4.24
CA ASP A 245 -15.69 17.31 5.33
C ASP A 245 -16.66 16.19 4.89
N GLY A 246 -16.80 15.98 3.59
CA GLY A 246 -17.52 14.87 2.97
C GLY A 246 -19.03 15.06 2.94
N ASP A 247 -19.53 16.29 3.00
CA ASP A 247 -20.95 16.57 2.94
C ASP A 247 -21.53 16.57 1.51
N GLY A 248 -20.64 16.61 0.51
CA GLY A 248 -20.94 16.57 -0.91
C GLY A 248 -20.90 17.92 -1.63
N TYR A 249 -20.67 19.05 -0.96
CA TYR A 249 -20.39 20.34 -1.59
C TYR A 249 -18.88 20.57 -1.71
N SER A 250 -18.45 21.31 -2.72
CA SER A 250 -17.02 21.52 -2.99
C SER A 250 -16.44 22.66 -2.15
N ASP A 251 -15.21 22.47 -1.66
CA ASP A 251 -14.41 23.49 -1.01
C ASP A 251 -14.27 24.73 -1.93
N PRO A 252 -14.20 25.94 -1.37
CA PRO A 252 -13.98 27.16 -2.14
C PRO A 252 -12.54 27.23 -2.68
N ASP A 253 -12.41 27.67 -3.93
CA ASP A 253 -11.10 27.91 -4.58
C ASP A 253 -11.03 29.28 -5.28
N GLU A 254 -10.02 29.48 -6.14
CA GLU A 254 -9.83 30.77 -6.84
C GLU A 254 -10.93 31.05 -7.88
N ASP A 255 -11.54 30.01 -8.46
CA ASP A 255 -12.51 30.09 -9.56
C ASP A 255 -13.96 29.84 -9.11
N TRP A 256 -14.17 29.21 -7.95
CA TRP A 256 -15.48 28.94 -7.35
C TRP A 256 -15.48 29.30 -5.87
N SER A 257 -16.05 30.47 -5.56
CA SER A 257 -16.12 30.98 -4.20
C SER A 257 -17.43 30.59 -3.50
N VAL A 258 -17.53 30.89 -2.20
CA VAL A 258 -18.79 30.73 -1.43
C VAL A 258 -19.95 31.50 -2.09
N GLU A 259 -19.68 32.66 -2.70
CA GLU A 259 -20.70 33.44 -3.43
C GLU A 259 -21.20 32.73 -4.70
N ASP A 260 -20.38 31.86 -5.29
CA ASP A 260 -20.71 31.07 -6.47
C ASP A 260 -21.45 29.77 -6.10
N GLY A 261 -21.43 29.40 -4.82
CA GLY A 261 -22.10 28.21 -4.27
C GLY A 261 -21.14 27.15 -3.74
N ALA A 262 -19.86 27.47 -3.53
CA ALA A 262 -18.93 26.61 -2.80
C ALA A 262 -19.33 26.48 -1.33
N ASP A 263 -18.82 25.45 -0.67
CA ASP A 263 -19.04 25.18 0.73
C ASP A 263 -18.52 26.32 1.64
N ALA A 264 -19.44 27.03 2.29
CA ALA A 264 -19.12 28.07 3.27
C ALA A 264 -18.40 27.51 4.51
N PHE A 265 -18.62 26.24 4.83
CA PHE A 265 -18.22 25.55 6.04
C PHE A 265 -17.49 24.22 5.77
N HIS A 266 -16.51 24.22 4.85
CA HIS A 266 -15.65 23.09 4.42
C HIS A 266 -14.91 22.25 5.51
N GLN A 267 -15.19 22.45 6.79
CA GLN A 267 -14.69 21.62 7.90
C GLN A 267 -15.82 21.09 8.80
N GLU A 268 -17.08 21.37 8.48
CA GLU A 268 -18.26 21.05 9.27
C GLU A 268 -19.37 20.48 8.37
N SER A 269 -19.35 19.16 8.21
CA SER A 269 -20.21 18.41 7.28
C SER A 269 -21.73 18.55 7.46
N THR A 270 -22.16 19.25 8.49
CA THR A 270 -23.58 19.52 8.75
C THR A 270 -24.02 20.91 8.28
N GLN A 271 -23.11 21.76 7.84
CA GLN A 271 -23.36 23.10 7.31
C GLN A 271 -22.62 23.26 5.97
N TRP A 272 -23.21 24.02 5.04
CA TRP A 272 -22.57 24.24 3.72
C TRP A 272 -22.91 25.57 3.06
N ILE A 273 -23.90 26.28 3.59
CA ILE A 273 -24.41 27.54 3.05
C ILE A 273 -24.50 28.55 4.20
N ASP A 274 -24.02 29.76 3.93
CA ASP A 274 -24.11 30.94 4.80
C ASP A 274 -24.80 32.04 4.00
N GLY A 275 -26.11 32.20 4.22
CA GLY A 275 -26.96 33.03 3.36
C GLY A 275 -26.72 34.53 3.52
N ASP A 276 -26.31 34.97 4.70
CA ASP A 276 -26.11 36.38 5.04
C ASP A 276 -24.69 36.76 5.43
N GLY A 277 -23.79 35.78 5.52
CA GLY A 277 -22.34 35.96 5.67
C GLY A 277 -21.91 36.23 7.10
N ASP A 278 -22.70 35.83 8.10
CA ASP A 278 -22.42 36.05 9.51
C ASP A 278 -21.58 34.96 10.17
N GLY A 279 -21.33 33.86 9.45
CA GLY A 279 -20.54 32.73 9.91
C GLY A 279 -21.35 31.66 10.64
N TYR A 280 -22.69 31.70 10.60
CA TYR A 280 -23.57 30.62 11.03
C TYR A 280 -24.25 29.98 9.81
N GLY A 281 -24.37 28.65 9.81
CA GLY A 281 -24.87 27.94 8.63
C GLY A 281 -26.39 27.80 8.59
N ASP A 282 -27.00 28.02 7.43
CA ASP A 282 -28.46 28.04 7.28
C ASP A 282 -29.12 26.66 7.38
N ASN A 283 -28.35 25.56 7.42
CA ASN A 283 -28.95 24.23 7.51
C ASN A 283 -29.52 24.02 8.93
N PRO A 284 -30.86 23.96 9.12
CA PRO A 284 -31.46 23.93 10.45
C PRO A 284 -31.16 22.65 11.24
N GLN A 285 -30.67 21.60 10.57
CA GLN A 285 -30.26 20.34 11.21
C GLN A 285 -28.76 20.30 11.53
N GLY A 286 -28.00 21.32 11.12
CA GLY A 286 -26.58 21.39 11.35
C GLY A 286 -26.20 21.85 12.76
N GLU A 287 -24.92 21.68 13.08
CA GLU A 287 -24.32 22.24 14.29
C GLU A 287 -24.39 23.77 14.23
N GLU A 288 -24.68 24.39 15.38
CA GLU A 288 -24.80 25.85 15.55
C GLU A 288 -25.60 26.52 14.42
N SER A 289 -26.71 25.90 14.01
CA SER A 289 -27.51 26.38 12.88
C SER A 289 -28.07 27.77 13.10
N ASP A 290 -28.01 28.57 12.05
CA ASP A 290 -28.49 29.94 12.08
C ASP A 290 -30.01 29.96 12.26
N ALA A 291 -30.44 30.63 13.33
CA ALA A 291 -31.85 30.85 13.61
C ALA A 291 -32.42 32.03 12.81
N CYS A 292 -31.56 32.86 12.23
CA CYS A 292 -31.87 34.04 11.44
C CYS A 292 -31.19 34.08 10.03
N PRO A 293 -31.39 33.08 9.12
CA PRO A 293 -30.65 32.87 7.84
C PRO A 293 -30.66 33.98 6.77
N THR A 294 -31.21 35.14 7.07
CA THR A 294 -31.36 36.26 6.14
C THR A 294 -31.00 37.59 6.80
N THR A 295 -30.54 37.57 8.05
CA THR A 295 -30.26 38.72 8.88
C THR A 295 -29.10 38.40 9.80
N GLY A 296 -27.89 38.70 9.32
CA GLY A 296 -26.67 38.32 10.00
C GLY A 296 -26.55 38.90 11.41
N GLY A 297 -26.00 38.09 12.30
CA GLY A 297 -25.89 38.37 13.72
C GLY A 297 -24.63 37.80 14.38
N GLU A 298 -24.44 38.11 15.66
CA GLU A 298 -23.30 37.61 16.45
C GLU A 298 -23.75 36.82 17.70
N SER A 299 -25.05 36.50 17.82
CA SER A 299 -25.57 35.78 18.99
C SER A 299 -25.01 34.35 19.08
N THR A 300 -24.55 33.97 20.26
CA THR A 300 -23.81 32.71 20.55
C THR A 300 -24.50 31.83 21.60
N ILE A 301 -25.61 32.26 22.20
CA ILE A 301 -26.23 31.63 23.37
C ILE A 301 -27.75 31.50 23.17
N GLY A 302 -28.26 30.33 23.56
CA GLY A 302 -29.69 30.05 23.66
C GLY A 302 -30.23 30.10 25.07
N LEU A 303 -31.38 30.75 25.25
CA LEU A 303 -32.14 30.65 26.49
C LEU A 303 -33.09 29.44 26.45
N ALA A 304 -33.08 28.66 27.55
CA ALA A 304 -34.11 27.69 27.94
C ALA A 304 -34.77 26.84 26.83
N ASN A 305 -33.97 26.02 26.12
CA ASN A 305 -34.35 25.07 25.06
C ASN A 305 -34.55 25.65 23.65
N ASN A 306 -34.16 26.90 23.38
CA ASN A 306 -34.20 27.45 22.03
C ASN A 306 -32.93 28.29 21.77
N THR A 307 -31.93 27.66 21.16
CA THR A 307 -30.67 28.32 20.76
C THR A 307 -30.91 29.17 19.52
N LEU A 308 -30.56 30.46 19.60
CA LEU A 308 -30.70 31.44 18.54
C LEU A 308 -29.30 31.90 18.14
N PHE A 309 -28.60 31.08 17.37
CA PHE A 309 -27.32 31.47 16.77
C PHE A 309 -27.57 32.35 15.54
N GLY A 310 -26.63 33.23 15.20
CA GLY A 310 -26.68 34.06 13.98
C GLY A 310 -27.75 35.15 13.94
N CYS A 311 -28.29 35.54 15.10
CA CYS A 311 -29.28 36.62 15.20
C CYS A 311 -28.65 37.91 15.74
N GLU A 312 -29.28 39.06 15.47
CA GLU A 312 -28.85 40.37 15.99
C GLU A 312 -28.66 40.31 17.52
N ASP A 313 -27.49 40.76 17.97
CA ASP A 313 -27.06 40.90 19.37
C ASP A 313 -26.40 42.30 19.48
N ALA A 314 -27.18 43.29 19.91
CA ALA A 314 -26.79 44.69 19.85
C ALA A 314 -25.76 45.08 20.92
N ASP A 315 -25.73 44.38 22.05
CA ASP A 315 -24.88 44.69 23.20
C ASP A 315 -23.67 43.75 23.36
N GLY A 316 -23.68 42.63 22.66
CA GLY A 316 -22.58 41.68 22.51
C GLY A 316 -22.42 40.73 23.68
N ASP A 317 -23.49 40.42 24.40
CA ASP A 317 -23.48 39.51 25.54
C ASP A 317 -23.64 38.02 25.14
N GLY A 318 -23.96 37.78 23.86
CA GLY A 318 -24.14 36.48 23.24
C GLY A 318 -25.60 36.04 23.15
N VAL A 319 -26.55 36.76 23.71
CA VAL A 319 -27.99 36.46 23.63
C VAL A 319 -28.61 37.30 22.51
N ALA A 320 -29.39 36.67 21.63
CA ALA A 320 -30.07 37.41 20.57
C ALA A 320 -31.06 38.45 21.15
N ASP A 321 -31.14 39.65 20.56
CA ASP A 321 -32.03 40.77 20.95
C ASP A 321 -33.50 40.32 21.12
N SER A 322 -33.92 39.34 20.31
CA SER A 322 -35.29 38.80 20.36
C SER A 322 -35.60 37.98 21.62
N ALA A 323 -34.55 37.53 22.32
CA ALA A 323 -34.60 36.74 23.54
C ALA A 323 -33.98 37.45 24.75
N ASP A 324 -33.26 38.56 24.53
CA ASP A 324 -32.73 39.42 25.58
C ASP A 324 -33.75 40.49 26.03
N TYR A 325 -33.98 40.57 27.34
CA TYR A 325 -34.83 41.61 27.93
C TYR A 325 -34.11 42.95 28.09
N TYR A 326 -32.77 42.93 28.13
CA TYR A 326 -31.89 44.07 28.35
C TYR A 326 -30.90 44.23 27.20
N ASP A 327 -31.42 44.24 25.96
CA ASP A 327 -30.72 44.38 24.66
C ASP A 327 -29.79 45.60 24.48
N ASP A 328 -29.56 46.38 25.53
CA ASP A 328 -28.66 47.53 25.59
C ASP A 328 -27.63 47.46 26.74
N ASP A 329 -27.59 46.37 27.50
CA ASP A 329 -26.76 46.20 28.70
C ASP A 329 -26.20 44.77 28.83
N PRO A 330 -24.93 44.55 28.43
CA PRO A 330 -24.34 43.22 28.27
C PRO A 330 -23.97 42.53 29.59
N SER A 331 -24.50 43.04 30.70
CA SER A 331 -24.34 42.48 32.03
C SER A 331 -25.59 41.82 32.58
N ARG A 332 -26.71 41.88 31.85
CA ARG A 332 -28.03 41.39 32.24
C ARG A 332 -28.73 40.86 31.00
N TRP A 333 -29.48 39.77 31.12
CA TRP A 333 -30.09 39.17 29.93
C TRP A 333 -31.41 38.44 30.17
N TYR A 334 -31.76 38.13 31.42
CA TYR A 334 -32.91 37.28 31.70
C TYR A 334 -33.71 37.72 32.93
N ASN A 335 -35.02 37.81 32.76
CA ASN A 335 -35.98 38.25 33.78
C ASN A 335 -37.24 37.38 33.70
N SER A 336 -37.30 36.34 34.54
CA SER A 336 -38.32 35.29 34.50
C SER A 336 -39.72 35.75 34.91
N ASP A 337 -39.85 36.76 35.78
CA ASP A 337 -41.13 37.21 36.32
C ASP A 337 -41.53 38.66 35.95
N LEU A 338 -40.68 39.32 35.15
CA LEU A 338 -40.88 40.63 34.54
C LEU A 338 -41.04 41.77 35.54
N ASP A 339 -40.40 41.68 36.71
CA ASP A 339 -40.49 42.72 37.75
C ASP A 339 -39.42 43.82 37.62
N GLY A 340 -38.38 43.57 36.82
CA GLY A 340 -37.32 44.51 36.49
C GLY A 340 -35.99 44.19 37.16
N TRP A 341 -35.91 43.08 37.90
CA TRP A 341 -34.68 42.48 38.38
C TRP A 341 -34.20 41.41 37.38
N ASP A 342 -32.89 41.30 37.19
CA ASP A 342 -32.29 40.21 36.43
C ASP A 342 -32.19 38.97 37.33
N ASP A 343 -32.49 37.78 36.81
CA ASP A 343 -32.55 36.52 37.55
C ASP A 343 -31.24 36.18 38.31
N LEU A 344 -30.08 36.69 37.88
CA LEU A 344 -28.81 36.51 38.60
C LEU A 344 -28.70 37.35 39.87
N VAL A 345 -29.46 38.45 39.94
CA VAL A 345 -29.45 39.40 41.04
C VAL A 345 -30.74 39.30 41.87
N ASP A 346 -31.80 38.76 41.30
CA ASP A 346 -33.09 38.52 41.95
C ASP A 346 -33.02 37.32 42.92
N ASP A 347 -33.31 37.56 44.20
CA ASP A 347 -33.38 36.54 45.24
C ASP A 347 -34.70 35.73 45.18
N CYS A 348 -35.68 36.20 44.40
CA CYS A 348 -36.99 35.61 44.15
C CYS A 348 -37.36 35.55 42.63
N PRO A 349 -36.53 34.92 41.77
CA PRO A 349 -36.58 35.02 40.29
C PRO A 349 -37.79 34.36 39.61
N THR A 350 -38.87 34.05 40.33
CA THR A 350 -40.11 33.50 39.77
C THR A 350 -41.34 34.16 40.38
N ILE A 351 -41.13 35.19 41.21
CA ILE A 351 -42.14 35.82 42.04
C ILE A 351 -41.89 37.33 42.02
N SER A 352 -42.56 38.00 41.08
CA SER A 352 -42.44 39.45 40.90
C SER A 352 -42.54 40.22 42.21
N GLY A 353 -41.54 41.06 42.45
CA GLY A 353 -41.39 41.86 43.64
C GLY A 353 -40.71 43.20 43.40
N THR A 354 -40.54 43.96 44.47
CA THR A 354 -39.96 45.32 44.40
C THR A 354 -38.97 45.60 45.52
N SER A 355 -38.67 44.60 46.36
CA SER A 355 -37.72 44.71 47.46
C SER A 355 -36.31 45.03 46.95
N ASP A 356 -35.63 45.98 47.59
CA ASP A 356 -34.30 46.48 47.19
C ASP A 356 -33.33 46.73 48.36
N GLU A 357 -33.71 46.44 49.60
CA GLU A 357 -32.86 46.61 50.79
C GLU A 357 -32.37 45.28 51.39
N ASP A 358 -33.12 44.18 51.22
CA ASP A 358 -32.74 42.85 51.72
C ASP A 358 -32.69 41.76 50.65
N ARG A 359 -33.82 41.10 50.37
CA ARG A 359 -33.92 40.07 49.34
C ARG A 359 -34.40 40.76 48.07
N PHE A 360 -33.48 41.02 47.15
CA PHE A 360 -33.74 41.78 45.94
C PHE A 360 -34.78 41.06 45.07
N GLY A 361 -35.70 41.79 44.42
CA GLY A 361 -36.75 41.22 43.55
C GLY A 361 -37.83 40.40 44.25
N CYS A 362 -37.78 40.26 45.57
CA CYS A 362 -38.85 39.60 46.32
C CYS A 362 -40.08 40.49 46.57
N ILE A 363 -41.25 39.85 46.79
CA ILE A 363 -42.49 40.54 47.18
C ILE A 363 -42.23 41.50 48.34
N ASP A 364 -42.60 42.76 48.11
CA ASP A 364 -42.67 43.85 49.09
C ASP A 364 -44.07 44.45 49.01
N SER A 365 -44.96 43.94 49.86
CA SER A 365 -46.40 44.21 49.81
C SER A 365 -46.76 45.64 50.22
N ASP A 366 -45.88 46.38 50.89
CA ASP A 366 -46.13 47.75 51.32
C ASP A 366 -45.18 48.80 50.71
N SER A 367 -44.25 48.35 49.87
CA SER A 367 -43.32 49.15 49.07
C SER A 367 -42.38 49.98 49.94
N ASP A 368 -41.91 49.42 51.05
CA ASP A 368 -40.94 50.07 51.95
C ASP A 368 -39.48 49.72 51.67
N GLY A 369 -39.23 48.83 50.70
CA GLY A 369 -37.91 48.36 50.27
C GLY A 369 -37.50 47.02 50.88
N THR A 370 -38.21 46.53 51.91
CA THR A 370 -37.92 45.25 52.57
C THR A 370 -38.86 44.15 52.09
N SER A 371 -38.34 42.96 51.80
CA SER A 371 -39.17 41.82 51.41
C SER A 371 -40.11 41.37 52.53
N ASP A 372 -41.30 40.86 52.19
CA ASP A 372 -42.31 40.36 53.15
C ASP A 372 -41.77 39.29 54.13
N ALA A 373 -40.70 38.58 53.76
CA ALA A 373 -40.06 37.58 54.62
C ALA A 373 -39.04 38.18 55.61
N GLY A 374 -38.45 39.32 55.25
CA GLY A 374 -37.56 40.12 56.10
C GLY A 374 -38.29 41.17 56.93
N ASP A 375 -39.51 41.54 56.53
CA ASP A 375 -40.31 42.56 57.18
C ASP A 375 -41.06 42.03 58.42
N VAL A 376 -40.95 42.76 59.52
CA VAL A 376 -41.65 42.51 60.78
C VAL A 376 -43.15 42.77 60.62
N CYS A 377 -43.55 43.69 59.73
CA CYS A 377 -44.93 44.07 59.49
C CYS A 377 -45.27 44.18 57.98
N PRO A 378 -45.35 43.05 57.23
CA PRO A 378 -45.40 42.95 55.75
C PRO A 378 -46.56 43.63 55.00
N THR A 379 -47.31 44.51 55.63
CA THR A 379 -48.49 45.19 55.05
C THR A 379 -48.59 46.63 55.54
N SER A 380 -47.53 47.15 56.18
CA SER A 380 -47.48 48.45 56.80
C SER A 380 -46.07 49.03 56.71
N ALA A 381 -45.85 49.88 55.69
CA ALA A 381 -44.61 50.63 55.46
C ALA A 381 -44.19 51.60 56.59
N GLN A 382 -44.93 51.62 57.71
CA GLN A 382 -44.62 52.34 58.93
C GLN A 382 -44.16 51.42 60.08
N ASN A 383 -44.03 50.11 59.83
CA ASN A 383 -43.65 49.09 60.80
C ASN A 383 -44.58 49.04 62.03
N ILE A 384 -45.91 49.17 61.82
CA ILE A 384 -46.93 49.18 62.90
C ILE A 384 -47.77 47.90 62.88
N CYS A 385 -47.29 46.85 63.56
CA CYS A 385 -48.03 45.59 63.72
C CYS A 385 -49.18 45.72 64.73
N MET A 386 -50.43 45.80 64.25
CA MET A 386 -51.62 45.75 65.11
C MET A 386 -51.91 44.30 65.53
N GLY A 387 -51.44 43.91 66.72
CA GLY A 387 -51.72 42.62 67.33
C GLY A 387 -53.19 42.45 67.75
N ILE A 388 -53.79 41.31 67.43
CA ILE A 388 -55.01 40.82 68.09
C ILE A 388 -54.75 39.41 68.62
N TRP A 389 -54.53 39.36 69.93
CA TRP A 389 -54.73 38.18 70.77
C TRP A 389 -56.22 37.91 70.93
N LEU A 390 -56.69 36.67 70.75
CA LEU A 390 -57.94 36.18 71.33
C LEU A 390 -57.93 34.64 71.50
N GLU A 391 -58.19 34.22 72.74
CA GLU A 391 -58.31 32.84 73.21
C GLU A 391 -59.62 32.16 72.78
N SER A 392 -59.61 30.81 72.86
CA SER A 392 -60.71 29.88 73.17
C SER A 392 -61.36 29.05 72.03
N GLY A 393 -61.25 27.71 72.17
CA GLY A 393 -62.40 26.80 72.12
C GLY A 393 -62.73 26.02 70.82
N HIS A 394 -62.58 24.69 70.90
CA HIS A 394 -63.32 23.63 70.16
C HIS A 394 -63.06 23.39 68.66
N ASN A 395 -62.34 22.30 68.33
CA ASN A 395 -62.94 21.07 67.78
C ASN A 395 -61.87 20.02 67.41
N VAL A 396 -61.50 19.20 68.38
CA VAL A 396 -60.79 17.93 68.16
C VAL A 396 -61.83 16.90 67.70
N GLN A 397 -62.21 16.89 66.43
CA GLN A 397 -62.78 15.74 65.71
C GLN A 397 -62.82 16.07 64.20
N LYS A 398 -61.69 15.94 63.47
CA LYS A 398 -61.67 15.78 61.99
C LYS A 398 -60.29 15.55 61.32
N ILE A 399 -59.25 15.13 62.04
CA ILE A 399 -57.93 14.84 61.42
C ILE A 399 -57.60 13.33 61.38
N GLY A 400 -58.44 12.47 61.98
CA GLY A 400 -58.21 11.01 61.97
C GLY A 400 -58.72 10.24 60.75
N ILE A 401 -59.45 10.85 59.82
CA ILE A 401 -60.12 10.12 58.70
C ILE A 401 -59.43 10.33 57.35
N ILE A 402 -58.67 11.41 57.17
CA ILE A 402 -57.98 11.70 55.89
C ILE A 402 -56.64 10.95 55.79
N ALA A 403 -55.95 10.71 56.90
CA ALA A 403 -54.69 9.95 56.93
C ALA A 403 -54.84 8.45 56.64
N VAL A 404 -56.04 7.87 56.80
CA VAL A 404 -56.30 6.43 56.54
C VAL A 404 -56.75 6.18 55.09
N LEU A 405 -57.27 7.19 54.38
CA LEU A 405 -57.70 7.04 52.99
C LEU A 405 -56.55 7.19 51.98
N VAL A 406 -55.51 7.96 52.28
CA VAL A 406 -54.33 8.13 51.40
C VAL A 406 -53.41 6.90 51.44
N LEU A 407 -53.37 6.17 52.56
CA LEU A 407 -52.60 4.92 52.69
C LEU A 407 -53.25 3.69 52.03
N LEU A 408 -54.57 3.72 51.74
CA LEU A 408 -55.29 2.61 51.11
C LEU A 408 -55.40 2.70 49.58
N VAL A 409 -55.22 3.89 49.00
CA VAL A 409 -55.16 4.07 47.53
C VAL A 409 -53.77 3.72 46.98
N SER A 410 -52.72 3.93 47.78
CA SER A 410 -51.32 3.69 47.41
C SER A 410 -50.96 2.19 47.28
N LEU A 411 -51.75 1.28 47.87
CA LEU A 411 -51.48 -0.17 47.85
C LEU A 411 -52.35 -0.96 46.84
N LEU A 412 -53.28 -0.31 46.13
CA LEU A 412 -54.13 -0.96 45.12
C LEU A 412 -53.65 -0.77 43.68
N VAL A 413 -52.64 0.08 43.45
CA VAL A 413 -52.06 0.31 42.11
C VAL A 413 -50.93 -0.69 41.78
N ILE A 414 -50.37 -1.40 42.77
CA ILE A 414 -49.20 -2.27 42.59
C ILE A 414 -49.54 -3.75 42.29
N SER A 415 -50.82 -4.16 42.24
CA SER A 415 -51.17 -5.60 42.05
C SER A 415 -52.06 -5.93 40.85
N ARG A 416 -51.99 -5.15 39.76
CA ARG A 416 -52.56 -5.55 38.45
C ARG A 416 -51.64 -5.24 37.28
N LYS A 417 -50.51 -5.95 37.18
CA LYS A 417 -49.80 -6.08 35.91
C LYS A 417 -49.05 -7.42 35.81
N ILE A 418 -49.81 -8.53 35.76
CA ILE A 418 -49.30 -9.80 35.20
C ILE A 418 -50.42 -10.45 34.37
N ALA A 419 -50.05 -10.81 33.13
CA ALA A 419 -50.70 -11.69 32.16
C ALA A 419 -51.90 -11.14 31.35
N ARG A 420 -51.64 -10.76 30.08
CA ARG A 420 -51.94 -11.62 28.89
C ARG A 420 -51.62 -10.92 27.56
N GLN A 421 -50.71 -11.56 26.81
CA GLN A 421 -50.58 -11.80 25.36
C GLN A 421 -51.17 -10.83 24.30
N GLN A 422 -50.25 -10.49 23.36
CA GLN A 422 -50.31 -10.03 21.94
C GLN A 422 -51.50 -10.53 21.07
N PRO A 423 -51.78 -9.95 19.85
CA PRO A 423 -50.80 -9.46 18.86
C PRO A 423 -51.12 -8.20 18.01
N ALA A 424 -50.05 -7.71 17.35
CA ALA A 424 -49.91 -7.04 16.04
C ALA A 424 -50.88 -5.91 15.61
N SER A 425 -50.35 -4.70 15.41
CA SER A 425 -50.17 -4.05 14.08
C SER A 425 -49.75 -2.57 14.24
N GLU A 426 -48.77 -2.19 13.42
CA GLU A 426 -48.45 -0.86 12.87
C GLU A 426 -48.45 0.37 13.80
N LEU A 427 -47.26 0.92 14.06
CA LEU A 427 -47.00 2.37 14.06
C LEU A 427 -45.49 2.66 14.02
N SER A 428 -45.20 3.65 13.17
CA SER A 428 -44.01 4.47 12.87
C SER A 428 -42.79 4.45 13.78
N GLU A 429 -41.65 4.52 13.10
CA GLU A 429 -40.29 4.63 13.62
C GLU A 429 -40.05 5.94 14.39
N GLU A 430 -39.81 5.80 15.69
CA GLU A 430 -39.15 6.77 16.57
C GLU A 430 -37.82 6.14 17.03
N GLU A 431 -36.83 7.00 17.32
CA GLU A 431 -35.69 6.74 18.20
C GLU A 431 -34.70 5.64 17.79
N LYS A 432 -33.67 6.03 17.02
CA LYS A 432 -32.38 5.33 17.02
C LYS A 432 -31.24 6.35 16.93
N THR A 433 -30.62 6.68 18.06
CA THR A 433 -29.17 7.00 18.16
C THR A 433 -28.77 7.18 19.63
N GLU A 434 -28.61 6.09 20.38
CA GLU A 434 -27.62 5.99 21.48
C GLU A 434 -27.47 4.57 22.09
N GLU A 435 -27.83 3.51 21.36
CA GLU A 435 -27.76 2.14 21.91
C GLU A 435 -27.16 1.08 20.94
N ASP A 436 -26.24 1.46 20.04
CA ASP A 436 -25.68 0.55 19.03
C ASP A 436 -24.18 0.18 19.18
N PHE A 437 -23.65 0.25 20.42
CA PHE A 437 -22.29 -0.25 20.74
C PHE A 437 -22.25 -1.22 21.94
N SER A 438 -23.41 -1.60 22.47
CA SER A 438 -23.57 -2.10 23.85
C SER A 438 -22.97 -3.49 24.12
N ASP A 439 -22.94 -4.42 23.16
CA ASP A 439 -22.49 -5.80 23.45
C ASP A 439 -20.99 -6.01 23.17
N ARG A 440 -20.45 -5.43 22.09
CA ARG A 440 -19.00 -5.45 21.81
C ARG A 440 -18.21 -4.67 22.85
N TYR A 441 -18.68 -3.47 23.22
CA TYR A 441 -18.11 -2.65 24.29
C TYR A 441 -18.08 -3.42 25.63
N ARG A 442 -19.22 -4.02 26.02
CA ARG A 442 -19.35 -4.72 27.30
C ARG A 442 -18.51 -6.01 27.34
N PHE A 443 -18.25 -6.64 26.19
CA PHE A 443 -17.33 -7.78 26.09
C PHE A 443 -15.87 -7.37 26.21
N VAL A 444 -15.40 -6.38 25.43
CA VAL A 444 -14.00 -5.94 25.49
C VAL A 444 -13.68 -5.30 26.84
N LYS A 445 -14.60 -4.48 27.38
CA LYS A 445 -14.51 -3.92 28.73
C LYS A 445 -14.40 -5.03 29.79
N LYS A 446 -15.22 -6.09 29.73
CA LYS A 446 -15.10 -7.24 30.63
C LYS A 446 -13.76 -7.96 30.52
N MET A 447 -13.22 -8.14 29.31
CA MET A 447 -11.91 -8.76 29.11
C MET A 447 -10.80 -7.93 29.74
N VAL A 448 -10.76 -6.61 29.46
CA VAL A 448 -9.82 -5.66 30.07
C VAL A 448 -9.94 -5.67 31.60
N GLU A 449 -11.15 -5.58 32.15
CA GLU A 449 -11.42 -5.62 33.59
C GLU A 449 -11.00 -6.96 34.24
N SER A 450 -11.19 -8.09 33.54
CA SER A 450 -10.81 -9.44 34.01
C SER A 450 -9.31 -9.71 33.97
N SER A 451 -8.55 -8.95 33.17
CA SER A 451 -7.09 -9.01 33.10
C SER A 451 -6.40 -8.28 34.28
N GLY A 452 -7.18 -7.63 35.15
CA GLY A 452 -6.72 -7.03 36.40
C GLY A 452 -6.34 -5.54 36.33
N GLN A 453 -6.67 -4.84 35.24
CA GLN A 453 -6.45 -3.40 35.08
C GLN A 453 -7.77 -2.64 35.31
N SER A 454 -7.91 -2.02 36.48
CA SER A 454 -9.08 -1.22 36.85
C SER A 454 -8.79 0.28 36.64
N ASN A 455 -9.33 0.90 35.59
CA ASN A 455 -9.58 2.35 35.49
C ASN A 455 -10.47 2.65 34.25
N GLU A 456 -11.05 3.85 34.24
CA GLU A 456 -12.05 4.35 33.28
C GLU A 456 -11.58 4.30 31.82
N VAL A 457 -12.50 3.91 30.92
CA VAL A 457 -12.24 3.58 29.51
C VAL A 457 -12.92 4.62 28.61
N SER A 458 -12.16 5.35 27.80
CA SER A 458 -12.60 6.33 26.79
C SER A 458 -12.41 5.78 25.37
N LEU A 459 -13.36 6.05 24.47
CA LEU A 459 -13.35 5.62 23.08
C LEU A 459 -13.01 6.79 22.14
N ARG A 460 -12.31 6.51 21.03
CA ARG A 460 -12.19 7.41 19.87
C ARG A 460 -12.59 6.65 18.60
N LYS A 461 -13.30 7.30 17.66
CA LYS A 461 -13.66 6.71 16.36
C LYS A 461 -12.41 6.55 15.47
N PRO A 462 -12.25 5.46 14.69
CA PRO A 462 -11.06 5.25 13.86
C PRO A 462 -11.24 5.76 12.43
N HIS A 463 -10.12 6.13 11.80
CA HIS A 463 -9.95 6.11 10.35
C HIS A 463 -9.38 4.73 9.93
N GLY A 464 -10.25 3.74 9.65
CA GLY A 464 -9.86 2.41 9.13
C GLY A 464 -10.24 1.18 9.99
N LYS A 465 -9.92 -0.04 9.50
CA LYS A 465 -10.37 -1.34 10.06
C LYS A 465 -9.83 -1.61 11.48
N GLY A 466 -10.66 -1.34 12.49
CA GLY A 466 -10.47 -1.72 13.89
C GLY A 466 -10.76 -0.56 14.85
N ILE A 467 -11.45 -0.81 15.97
CA ILE A 467 -11.82 0.23 16.95
C ILE A 467 -10.72 0.37 18.01
N GLU A 468 -10.22 1.58 18.29
CA GLU A 468 -9.29 1.83 19.39
C GLU A 468 -10.04 2.04 20.72
N ILE A 469 -9.53 1.46 21.81
CA ILE A 469 -10.11 1.62 23.14
C ILE A 469 -9.00 2.09 24.08
N SER A 470 -9.12 3.29 24.65
CA SER A 470 -8.17 3.82 25.64
C SER A 470 -8.74 3.63 27.04
N GLY A 471 -7.99 3.08 27.99
CA GLY A 471 -8.43 2.94 29.38
C GLY A 471 -7.31 2.61 30.33
N GLY A 472 -6.92 3.56 31.18
CA GLY A 472 -5.82 3.40 32.13
C GLY A 472 -4.42 3.34 31.51
N ALA A 473 -3.41 3.03 32.32
CA ALA A 473 -1.98 3.23 32.02
C ALA A 473 -1.39 2.44 30.82
N ASP A 474 -2.17 1.54 30.20
CA ASP A 474 -1.80 0.83 28.97
C ASP A 474 -2.92 0.99 27.94
N GLU A 475 -2.67 1.68 26.83
CA GLU A 475 -3.60 1.74 25.68
C GLU A 475 -3.67 0.37 24.97
N VAL A 476 -4.85 -0.02 24.48
CA VAL A 476 -5.07 -1.33 23.83
C VAL A 476 -5.69 -1.20 22.44
N VAL A 477 -5.40 -2.16 21.57
CA VAL A 477 -6.01 -2.32 20.25
C VAL A 477 -6.62 -3.72 20.16
N TRP A 478 -7.74 -3.86 19.44
CA TRP A 478 -8.30 -5.16 19.12
C TRP A 478 -8.47 -5.35 17.62
N LYS A 479 -8.14 -6.55 17.14
CA LYS A 479 -8.36 -7.00 15.76
C LYS A 479 -9.51 -8.02 15.76
N GLN A 480 -10.45 -7.87 14.82
CA GLN A 480 -11.61 -8.74 14.65
C GLN A 480 -11.57 -9.45 13.29
N ALA A 481 -11.88 -10.74 13.25
CA ALA A 481 -12.06 -11.49 12.01
C ALA A 481 -13.33 -11.03 11.26
N LYS A 482 -13.30 -11.04 9.93
CA LYS A 482 -14.49 -10.73 9.12
C LYS A 482 -15.59 -11.80 9.30
N PRO A 483 -16.87 -11.43 9.35
CA PRO A 483 -17.99 -12.38 9.44
C PRO A 483 -18.31 -13.03 8.08
N THR A 484 -18.86 -14.23 8.09
CA THR A 484 -19.20 -15.04 6.91
C THR A 484 -20.55 -14.65 6.32
N THR A 485 -20.58 -14.37 5.02
CA THR A 485 -21.84 -14.20 4.26
C THR A 485 -22.25 -15.54 3.62
N GLY A 486 -22.89 -16.44 4.39
CA GLY A 486 -23.34 -17.77 3.90
C GLY A 486 -22.34 -18.90 4.17
N GLU A 487 -22.60 -20.12 3.63
CA GLU A 487 -21.74 -21.31 3.83
C GLU A 487 -20.27 -20.94 3.58
N GLY A 488 -19.49 -20.88 4.67
CA GLY A 488 -18.23 -20.15 4.73
C GLY A 488 -17.34 -20.35 3.52
N THR A 489 -17.04 -19.25 2.83
CA THR A 489 -16.08 -19.25 1.73
C THR A 489 -14.71 -19.65 2.28
N LYS A 490 -13.85 -20.23 1.44
CA LYS A 490 -12.50 -20.67 1.87
C LYS A 490 -11.69 -19.52 2.47
N ASP A 491 -11.90 -18.28 2.01
CA ASP A 491 -11.18 -17.09 2.48
C ASP A 491 -11.51 -16.67 3.91
N GLU A 492 -12.70 -16.98 4.41
CA GLU A 492 -13.16 -16.55 5.74
C GLU A 492 -12.61 -17.43 6.88
N LYS A 493 -12.48 -18.74 6.64
CA LYS A 493 -11.75 -19.63 7.56
C LYS A 493 -10.30 -19.17 7.74
N ASN A 494 -9.70 -18.62 6.67
CA ASN A 494 -8.32 -18.19 6.65
C ASN A 494 -8.04 -16.97 7.55
N TYR A 495 -8.96 -15.99 7.68
CA TYR A 495 -8.73 -14.82 8.56
C TYR A 495 -8.83 -15.16 10.05
N SER A 496 -9.75 -16.05 10.40
CA SER A 496 -9.88 -16.53 11.79
C SER A 496 -8.68 -17.35 12.24
N GLU A 497 -8.06 -18.11 11.32
CA GLU A 497 -6.81 -18.84 11.54
C GLU A 497 -5.61 -17.89 11.68
N LYS A 498 -5.47 -16.87 10.82
CA LYS A 498 -4.40 -15.84 10.94
C LYS A 498 -4.39 -15.15 12.31
N LEU A 499 -5.55 -14.78 12.82
CA LEU A 499 -5.66 -14.15 14.15
C LEU A 499 -5.32 -15.12 15.30
N ALA A 500 -5.60 -16.41 15.12
CA ALA A 500 -5.20 -17.44 16.07
C ALA A 500 -3.68 -17.66 16.05
N ASP A 501 -3.07 -17.71 14.86
CA ASP A 501 -1.61 -17.82 14.70
C ASP A 501 -0.89 -16.59 15.29
N GLU A 502 -1.39 -15.38 15.04
CA GLU A 502 -0.88 -14.14 15.65
C GLU A 502 -0.98 -14.19 17.18
N MET A 503 -2.11 -14.66 17.71
CA MET A 503 -2.29 -14.84 19.15
C MET A 503 -1.26 -15.81 19.74
N GLU A 504 -1.04 -16.97 19.12
CA GLU A 504 -0.06 -17.96 19.58
C GLU A 504 1.36 -17.37 19.59
N PHE A 505 1.70 -16.60 18.56
CA PHE A 505 2.98 -15.90 18.49
C PHE A 505 3.15 -14.89 19.64
N LEU A 506 2.17 -14.00 19.86
CA LEU A 506 2.26 -12.95 20.88
C LEU A 506 2.25 -13.50 22.32
N LYS A 507 1.70 -14.70 22.56
CA LYS A 507 1.80 -15.39 23.86
C LYS A 507 3.23 -15.84 24.17
N GLU A 508 4.00 -16.24 23.16
CA GLU A 508 5.34 -16.80 23.31
C GLU A 508 6.45 -15.75 23.20
N MET A 509 6.20 -14.66 22.46
CA MET A 509 7.17 -13.62 22.17
C MET A 509 6.98 -12.41 23.07
N LYS A 510 8.04 -12.06 23.79
CA LYS A 510 8.06 -10.91 24.71
C LYS A 510 9.25 -10.04 24.34
N HIS A 511 8.98 -8.90 23.72
CA HIS A 511 9.97 -7.94 23.30
C HIS A 511 9.37 -6.54 23.43
N GLU A 512 10.18 -5.52 23.74
CA GLU A 512 9.71 -4.14 23.91
C GLU A 512 9.11 -3.54 22.63
N ARG A 513 9.60 -3.97 21.46
CA ARG A 513 9.15 -3.57 20.11
C ARG A 513 8.10 -4.49 19.48
N ILE A 514 7.46 -5.36 20.27
CA ILE A 514 6.37 -6.26 19.84
C ILE A 514 5.17 -6.03 20.79
N PRO A 515 3.93 -5.89 20.28
CA PRO A 515 2.75 -5.80 21.13
C PRO A 515 2.65 -6.92 22.15
N ARG A 516 2.40 -6.59 23.41
CA ARG A 516 2.08 -7.61 24.40
C ARG A 516 0.68 -8.19 24.13
N PHE A 517 0.58 -9.52 24.16
CA PHE A 517 -0.71 -10.22 24.18
C PHE A 517 -1.52 -9.83 25.43
N ILE A 518 -2.80 -9.50 25.25
CA ILE A 518 -3.72 -9.20 26.36
C ILE A 518 -4.79 -10.29 26.46
N ASP A 519 -5.59 -10.49 25.42
CA ASP A 519 -6.65 -11.49 25.42
C ASP A 519 -7.04 -11.97 24.02
N PHE A 520 -7.74 -13.10 23.92
CA PHE A 520 -8.29 -13.64 22.68
C PHE A 520 -9.61 -14.35 22.94
N GLY A 521 -10.63 -13.97 22.17
CA GLY A 521 -11.98 -14.48 22.38
C GLY A 521 -12.80 -14.50 21.10
N LYS A 522 -14.11 -14.72 21.27
CA LYS A 522 -15.08 -14.63 20.19
C LYS A 522 -16.14 -13.61 20.55
N VAL A 523 -16.46 -12.73 19.61
CA VAL A 523 -17.59 -11.80 19.70
C VAL A 523 -18.66 -12.20 18.71
N LYS A 524 -19.91 -11.95 19.06
CA LYS A 524 -20.99 -11.99 18.08
C LYS A 524 -20.92 -10.70 17.28
N ASP A 525 -20.66 -10.80 16.00
CA ASP A 525 -20.79 -9.68 15.08
C ASP A 525 -22.27 -9.30 14.95
N GLU A 526 -22.59 -8.02 15.18
CA GLU A 526 -23.96 -7.50 15.23
C GLU A 526 -24.63 -7.48 13.85
N TRP A 527 -23.86 -7.34 12.78
CA TRP A 527 -24.38 -7.26 11.41
C TRP A 527 -24.77 -8.64 10.85
N SER A 528 -23.88 -9.62 11.04
CA SER A 528 -24.07 -11.00 10.56
C SER A 528 -24.71 -11.93 11.60
N GLY A 529 -24.69 -11.54 12.87
CA GLY A 529 -25.08 -12.39 13.99
C GLY A 529 -24.10 -13.54 14.29
N GLN A 530 -22.96 -13.62 13.60
CA GLN A 530 -22.02 -14.74 13.70
C GLN A 530 -20.96 -14.52 14.79
N GLN A 531 -20.49 -15.62 15.40
CA GLN A 531 -19.32 -15.60 16.28
C GLN A 531 -18.02 -15.51 15.49
N VAL A 532 -17.25 -14.44 15.69
CA VAL A 532 -15.95 -14.19 15.03
C VAL A 532 -14.83 -14.04 16.05
N ASN A 533 -13.60 -14.43 15.67
CA ASN A 533 -12.44 -14.32 16.55
C ASN A 533 -12.01 -12.86 16.75
N VAL A 534 -11.58 -12.53 17.97
CA VAL A 534 -11.07 -11.22 18.36
C VAL A 534 -9.76 -11.40 19.14
N LEU A 535 -8.74 -10.65 18.77
CA LEU A 535 -7.45 -10.54 19.45
C LEU A 535 -7.32 -9.16 20.07
N VAL A 536 -7.07 -9.08 21.38
CA VAL A 536 -6.76 -7.83 22.10
C VAL A 536 -5.27 -7.82 22.43
N MET A 537 -4.60 -6.73 22.09
CA MET A 537 -3.16 -6.54 22.30
C MET A 537 -2.84 -5.12 22.74
N GLN A 538 -1.62 -4.92 23.24
CA GLN A 538 -1.10 -3.60 23.56
C GLN A 538 -1.10 -2.69 22.32
N ARG A 539 -1.52 -1.44 22.48
CA ARG A 539 -1.33 -0.39 21.47
C ARG A 539 0.13 0.04 21.49
N MET A 540 0.81 -0.03 20.34
CA MET A 540 2.12 0.60 20.20
C MET A 540 1.92 2.10 19.99
N PRO A 541 2.65 2.97 20.71
CA PRO A 541 2.52 4.41 20.55
C PRO A 541 3.01 4.83 19.15
N GLY A 542 2.34 5.78 18.51
CA GLY A 542 2.72 6.32 17.20
C GLY A 542 1.72 6.03 16.07
N VAL A 543 2.18 6.21 14.84
CA VAL A 543 1.43 5.96 13.59
C VAL A 543 2.11 4.88 12.77
N SER A 544 1.44 4.28 11.78
CA SER A 544 2.14 3.36 10.87
C SER A 544 3.23 4.09 10.09
N LEU A 545 4.32 3.40 9.79
CA LEU A 545 5.41 3.92 8.97
C LEU A 545 4.93 4.23 7.55
N GLU A 546 3.89 3.55 7.08
CA GLU A 546 3.20 3.89 5.82
C GLU A 546 2.63 5.32 5.84
N LYS A 547 1.88 5.68 6.89
CA LYS A 547 1.36 7.04 7.07
C LYS A 547 2.47 8.07 7.24
N GLU A 548 3.55 7.72 7.93
CA GLU A 548 4.71 8.62 8.06
C GLU A 548 5.47 8.80 6.74
N ILE A 549 5.59 7.75 5.91
CA ILE A 549 6.17 7.85 4.56
C ILE A 549 5.31 8.76 3.68
N GLN A 550 3.98 8.55 3.68
CA GLN A 550 3.04 9.38 2.91
C GLN A 550 3.14 10.86 3.34
N LYS A 551 3.08 11.12 4.65
CA LYS A 551 3.26 12.47 5.19
C LYS A 551 4.62 13.06 4.79
N ARG A 552 5.70 12.29 4.79
CA ARG A 552 7.02 12.82 4.39
C ARG A 552 7.13 13.07 2.90
N ARG A 553 6.38 12.36 2.05
CA ARG A 553 6.30 12.66 0.60
C ARG A 553 5.70 14.05 0.38
N GLU A 554 4.62 14.39 1.07
CA GLU A 554 3.95 15.71 0.99
C GLU A 554 4.92 16.89 1.21
N TYR A 555 5.92 16.71 2.09
CA TYR A 555 6.90 17.75 2.42
C TYR A 555 8.32 17.50 1.86
N ASP A 556 8.50 16.54 0.94
CA ASP A 556 9.79 16.02 0.45
C ASP A 556 10.85 15.82 1.55
N ALA A 557 10.43 15.25 2.69
CA ALA A 557 11.22 15.15 3.91
C ALA A 557 11.88 13.76 4.07
N ARG A 558 12.79 13.42 3.16
CA ARG A 558 13.53 12.15 3.13
C ARG A 558 14.26 11.89 4.46
N TRP A 559 14.29 10.63 4.90
CA TRP A 559 15.12 10.25 6.04
C TRP A 559 16.59 10.37 5.68
N LYS A 560 17.40 10.79 6.66
CA LYS A 560 18.85 10.68 6.51
C LYS A 560 19.28 9.22 6.67
N LEU A 561 20.39 8.86 6.05
CA LEU A 561 20.90 7.48 6.09
C LEU A 561 21.09 7.00 7.53
N GLU A 562 21.55 7.86 8.44
CA GLU A 562 21.74 7.51 9.86
C GLU A 562 20.41 7.24 10.57
N GLU A 563 19.34 7.96 10.20
CA GLU A 563 18.00 7.72 10.76
C GLU A 563 17.40 6.40 10.24
N VAL A 564 17.67 6.05 8.98
CA VAL A 564 17.27 4.75 8.41
C VAL A 564 18.05 3.61 9.06
N VAL A 565 19.35 3.77 9.28
CA VAL A 565 20.19 2.79 9.99
C VAL A 565 19.68 2.56 11.42
N GLU A 566 19.31 3.62 12.14
CA GLU A 566 18.73 3.52 13.48
C GLU A 566 17.37 2.80 13.45
N ALA A 567 16.49 3.19 12.52
CA ALA A 567 15.17 2.56 12.35
C ALA A 567 15.29 1.05 12.06
N LEU A 568 16.14 0.67 11.11
CA LEU A 568 16.38 -0.72 10.74
C LEU A 568 17.00 -1.50 11.91
N ASN A 569 17.93 -0.92 12.68
CA ASN A 569 18.48 -1.59 13.86
C ASN A 569 17.42 -1.93 14.90
N GLN A 570 16.47 -1.01 15.14
CA GLN A 570 15.35 -1.23 16.03
C GLN A 570 14.39 -2.32 15.51
N ILE A 571 14.10 -2.34 14.21
CA ILE A 571 13.27 -3.39 13.58
C ILE A 571 13.98 -4.76 13.60
N LEU A 572 15.31 -4.77 13.46
CA LEU A 572 16.13 -5.98 13.46
C LEU A 572 16.19 -6.66 14.85
N ASP A 573 16.05 -5.91 15.96
CA ASP A 573 16.07 -6.47 17.32
C ASP A 573 15.05 -7.60 17.54
N PRO A 574 13.72 -7.38 17.36
CA PRO A 574 12.73 -8.46 17.50
C PRO A 574 12.93 -9.56 16.45
N LEU A 575 13.36 -9.23 15.23
CA LEU A 575 13.60 -10.22 14.16
C LEU A 575 14.76 -11.16 14.49
N LEU A 576 15.79 -10.69 15.19
CA LEU A 576 16.88 -11.55 15.66
C LEU A 576 16.40 -12.54 16.71
N GLU A 577 15.57 -12.10 17.67
CA GLU A 577 14.97 -13.01 18.65
C GLU A 577 14.04 -14.04 17.99
N MET A 578 13.26 -13.61 17.00
CA MET A 578 12.44 -14.52 16.18
C MET A 578 13.32 -15.56 15.48
N ALA A 579 14.41 -15.12 14.85
CA ALA A 579 15.34 -16.00 14.14
C ALA A 579 16.00 -17.04 15.07
N GLU A 580 16.32 -16.68 16.31
CA GLU A 580 16.83 -17.62 17.32
C GLU A 580 15.81 -18.71 17.67
N LYS A 581 14.53 -18.36 17.68
CA LYS A 581 13.42 -19.31 17.82
C LYS A 581 13.01 -19.97 16.51
N LYS A 582 13.80 -19.78 15.44
CA LYS A 582 13.54 -20.29 14.09
C LYS A 582 12.17 -19.86 13.57
N ARG A 583 11.76 -18.63 13.87
CA ARG A 583 10.56 -18.00 13.32
C ARG A 583 10.95 -16.94 12.29
N THR A 584 10.06 -16.73 11.32
CA THR A 584 10.16 -15.73 10.25
C THR A 584 8.89 -14.89 10.27
N HIS A 585 8.98 -13.58 10.00
CA HIS A 585 7.83 -12.68 10.03
C HIS A 585 6.98 -12.79 8.75
N ARG A 586 7.62 -12.72 7.58
CA ARG A 586 7.03 -12.89 6.24
C ARG A 586 6.08 -11.80 5.73
N ASP A 587 5.95 -10.69 6.46
CA ASP A 587 5.11 -9.57 6.06
C ASP A 587 5.68 -8.24 6.56
N ILE A 588 6.99 -8.06 6.41
CA ILE A 588 7.65 -6.80 6.77
C ILE A 588 7.30 -5.78 5.68
N LYS A 589 6.58 -4.73 6.07
CA LYS A 589 6.19 -3.59 5.22
C LYS A 589 5.85 -2.38 6.11
N PRO A 590 5.81 -1.15 5.56
CA PRO A 590 5.53 0.06 6.33
C PRO A 590 4.21 0.02 7.12
N ALA A 591 3.16 -0.61 6.58
CA ALA A 591 1.88 -0.76 7.29
C ALA A 591 1.98 -1.59 8.59
N ASN A 592 2.98 -2.48 8.68
CA ASN A 592 3.20 -3.37 9.81
C ASN A 592 4.30 -2.86 10.77
N ILE A 593 4.72 -1.60 10.63
CA ILE A 593 5.70 -0.96 11.52
C ILE A 593 5.06 0.29 12.09
N ILE A 594 5.01 0.42 13.42
CA ILE A 594 4.56 1.62 14.10
C ILE A 594 5.77 2.48 14.45
N PHE A 595 5.72 3.76 14.07
CA PHE A 595 6.71 4.77 14.37
C PHE A 595 6.18 5.78 15.38
N ASP A 596 6.80 5.83 16.55
CA ASP A 596 6.58 6.86 17.55
C ASP A 596 7.53 8.03 17.33
N LYS A 597 7.01 9.12 16.77
CA LYS A 597 7.79 10.34 16.52
C LYS A 597 8.33 10.99 17.80
N ALA A 598 7.64 10.84 18.94
CA ALA A 598 8.05 11.47 20.20
C ALA A 598 9.28 10.80 20.80
N THR A 599 9.36 9.47 20.71
CA THR A 599 10.47 8.68 21.26
C THR A 599 11.47 8.22 20.20
N LYS A 600 11.17 8.41 18.92
CA LYS A 600 11.87 7.85 17.75
C LYS A 600 11.98 6.33 17.80
N GLN A 601 10.93 5.66 18.30
CA GLN A 601 10.89 4.20 18.40
C GLN A 601 10.13 3.57 17.24
N TYR A 602 10.64 2.42 16.78
CA TYR A 602 10.01 1.60 15.74
C TYR A 602 9.59 0.26 16.33
N SER A 603 8.31 -0.10 16.16
CA SER A 603 7.72 -1.33 16.68
C SER A 603 7.09 -2.17 15.58
N LEU A 604 7.31 -3.48 15.62
CA LEU A 604 6.80 -4.40 14.61
C LEU A 604 5.45 -4.96 15.06
N ILE A 605 4.46 -4.91 14.17
CA ILE A 605 3.10 -5.41 14.40
C ILE A 605 2.70 -6.40 13.30
N ASP A 606 1.57 -7.09 13.50
CA ASP A 606 0.98 -8.04 12.55
C ASP A 606 1.81 -9.30 12.25
N PHE A 607 1.68 -10.30 13.13
CA PHE A 607 2.39 -11.57 13.04
C PHE A 607 1.52 -12.70 12.49
N GLY A 608 0.39 -12.39 11.85
CA GLY A 608 -0.58 -13.38 11.35
C GLY A 608 -0.06 -14.29 10.23
N LEU A 609 1.10 -13.96 9.65
CA LEU A 609 1.80 -14.79 8.67
C LEU A 609 3.08 -15.44 9.21
N SER A 610 3.42 -15.20 10.49
CA SER A 610 4.65 -15.68 11.09
C SER A 610 4.65 -17.21 11.25
N LYS A 611 5.74 -17.88 10.85
CA LYS A 611 5.84 -19.36 10.91
C LYS A 611 7.22 -19.85 11.32
N PHE A 612 7.25 -21.08 11.86
CA PHE A 612 8.49 -21.82 12.13
C PHE A 612 9.20 -22.20 10.82
N SER A 613 10.45 -21.78 10.68
CA SER A 613 11.39 -22.21 9.65
C SER A 613 11.84 -23.65 9.95
N LYS A 614 11.53 -24.59 9.03
CA LYS A 614 12.09 -25.95 9.10
C LYS A 614 13.50 -25.94 8.52
N ILE A 615 14.46 -26.48 9.27
CA ILE A 615 15.86 -26.59 8.83
C ILE A 615 15.97 -27.64 7.73
N GLY A 616 16.53 -27.26 6.58
CA GLY A 616 17.18 -28.20 5.63
C GLY A 616 16.30 -28.85 4.55
N LYS A 617 15.06 -28.39 4.34
CA LYS A 617 14.26 -28.68 3.13
C LYS A 617 13.38 -27.48 2.83
N HIS A 618 13.41 -26.97 1.60
CA HIS A 618 12.33 -26.15 1.04
C HIS A 618 11.08 -27.04 1.02
N THR A 619 10.28 -27.03 2.08
CA THR A 619 9.04 -27.80 2.08
C THR A 619 7.95 -26.95 1.46
N THR A 620 7.53 -27.37 0.27
CA THR A 620 6.17 -27.18 -0.21
C THR A 620 5.17 -27.68 0.84
N SER A 621 3.97 -27.11 0.82
CA SER A 621 2.75 -27.51 1.54
C SER A 621 2.36 -26.67 2.77
N SER A 622 1.68 -25.56 2.50
CA SER A 622 0.27 -25.54 2.91
C SER A 622 -0.51 -26.34 1.87
N SER A 623 -1.39 -27.24 2.29
CA SER A 623 -2.21 -28.13 1.47
C SER A 623 -3.15 -27.43 0.47
N ASP A 624 -3.16 -26.10 0.43
CA ASP A 624 -4.22 -25.30 -0.20
C ASP A 624 -3.74 -24.37 -1.30
N GLY A 625 -2.47 -24.46 -1.75
CA GLY A 625 -1.98 -23.74 -2.94
C GLY A 625 -1.94 -22.22 -2.87
N HIS A 626 -2.31 -21.59 -1.74
CA HIS A 626 -2.34 -20.14 -1.60
C HIS A 626 -1.00 -19.59 -1.07
N ARG A 627 -0.50 -18.52 -1.71
CA ARG A 627 0.76 -17.84 -1.37
C ARG A 627 0.43 -16.60 -0.52
N TRP A 628 0.63 -16.68 0.80
CA TRP A 628 0.40 -15.55 1.71
C TRP A 628 1.62 -14.61 1.73
N ALA A 629 1.72 -13.74 0.74
CA ALA A 629 2.78 -12.75 0.57
C ALA A 629 2.16 -11.40 0.16
N THR A 630 2.73 -10.29 0.65
CA THR A 630 2.35 -8.96 0.16
C THR A 630 3.18 -8.68 -1.09
N VAL A 631 2.48 -8.57 -2.23
CA VAL A 631 3.05 -8.23 -3.53
C VAL A 631 3.92 -6.96 -3.43
N GLY A 632 5.10 -6.98 -4.06
CA GLY A 632 6.07 -5.88 -4.00
C GLY A 632 7.01 -5.85 -2.79
N TRP A 633 6.55 -6.33 -1.63
CA TRP A 633 7.33 -6.35 -0.38
C TRP A 633 7.97 -7.72 -0.09
N SER A 634 7.33 -8.79 -0.55
CA SER A 634 7.77 -10.16 -0.30
C SER A 634 8.82 -10.63 -1.30
N ALA A 635 9.71 -11.50 -0.83
CA ALA A 635 10.78 -12.08 -1.61
C ALA A 635 10.25 -12.95 -2.76
N PRO A 636 10.91 -12.97 -3.93
CA PRO A 636 10.38 -13.57 -5.15
C PRO A 636 10.14 -15.08 -5.09
N GLU A 637 10.88 -15.79 -4.24
CA GLU A 637 10.73 -17.24 -4.03
C GLU A 637 9.38 -17.63 -3.41
N PHE A 638 8.62 -16.68 -2.85
CA PHE A 638 7.22 -16.90 -2.47
C PHE A 638 6.35 -17.25 -3.67
N TRP A 639 6.68 -16.69 -4.83
CA TRP A 639 5.94 -16.80 -6.09
C TRP A 639 6.48 -17.89 -7.02
N SER A 640 7.69 -18.40 -6.79
CA SER A 640 8.22 -19.51 -7.60
C SER A 640 7.99 -20.86 -6.91
N ASP A 641 8.54 -21.04 -5.71
CA ASP A 641 8.69 -22.37 -5.10
C ASP A 641 7.95 -22.53 -3.77
N GLY A 642 7.32 -21.46 -3.27
CA GLY A 642 6.79 -21.42 -1.89
C GLY A 642 7.87 -21.61 -0.83
N ALA A 643 9.14 -21.45 -1.23
CA ALA A 643 10.29 -21.51 -0.36
C ALA A 643 10.21 -20.36 0.65
N SER A 644 10.38 -20.67 1.92
CA SER A 644 10.37 -19.67 3.00
C SER A 644 11.52 -19.93 3.95
N GLY A 645 12.28 -18.88 4.28
CA GLY A 645 13.51 -18.99 5.05
C GLY A 645 13.95 -17.65 5.63
N ASN A 646 15.10 -17.65 6.31
CA ASN A 646 15.61 -16.47 7.03
C ASN A 646 15.99 -15.29 6.11
N THR A 647 16.06 -15.52 4.79
CA THR A 647 16.37 -14.52 3.75
C THR A 647 15.15 -13.79 3.23
N THR A 648 13.94 -14.27 3.54
CA THR A 648 12.68 -13.61 3.17
C THR A 648 12.57 -12.25 3.84
N ASP A 649 12.71 -12.21 5.16
CA ASP A 649 12.62 -10.97 5.93
C ASP A 649 13.74 -10.00 5.53
N VAL A 650 14.90 -10.52 5.12
CA VAL A 650 16.03 -9.73 4.58
C VAL A 650 15.65 -8.99 3.29
N TYR A 651 14.96 -9.67 2.37
CA TYR A 651 14.49 -9.01 1.14
C TYR A 651 13.58 -7.84 1.46
N SER A 652 12.57 -8.08 2.30
CA SER A 652 11.61 -7.04 2.71
C SER A 652 12.30 -5.87 3.44
N LEU A 653 13.34 -6.13 4.23
CA LEU A 653 14.17 -5.09 4.87
C LEU A 653 14.95 -4.26 3.83
N GLY A 654 15.47 -4.89 2.77
CA GLY A 654 16.12 -4.18 1.68
C GLY A 654 15.16 -3.26 0.90
N VAL A 655 13.94 -3.74 0.63
CA VAL A 655 12.88 -2.92 0.02
C VAL A 655 12.50 -1.77 0.95
N LEU A 656 12.31 -2.04 2.24
CA LEU A 656 12.00 -1.00 3.23
C LEU A 656 13.08 0.07 3.31
N MET A 657 14.35 -0.33 3.31
CA MET A 657 15.50 0.58 3.31
C MET A 657 15.46 1.53 2.10
N TYR A 658 15.19 0.99 0.91
CA TYR A 658 15.04 1.78 -0.31
C TYR A 658 13.93 2.83 -0.15
N TYR A 659 12.70 2.42 0.21
CA TYR A 659 11.56 3.34 0.31
C TYR A 659 11.75 4.42 1.37
N MET A 660 12.39 4.12 2.50
CA MET A 660 12.69 5.12 3.53
C MET A 660 13.71 6.17 3.04
N LEU A 661 14.67 5.78 2.20
CA LEU A 661 15.71 6.69 1.70
C LEU A 661 15.22 7.54 0.51
N THR A 662 14.40 6.96 -0.37
CA THR A 662 14.03 7.61 -1.64
C THR A 662 12.67 8.27 -1.63
N LEU A 663 11.78 7.88 -0.70
CA LEU A 663 10.35 8.21 -0.70
C LEU A 663 9.62 7.84 -2.02
N ASP A 664 10.15 6.88 -2.79
CA ASP A 664 9.62 6.48 -4.10
C ASP A 664 8.10 6.32 -4.11
N GLU A 665 7.41 7.01 -5.02
CA GLU A 665 5.95 7.08 -5.13
C GLU A 665 5.35 5.89 -5.88
N LYS A 666 6.16 5.20 -6.71
CA LYS A 666 5.72 4.00 -7.44
C LYS A 666 5.22 2.94 -6.45
N ASP A 667 4.00 2.41 -6.63
CA ASP A 667 3.46 1.36 -5.75
C ASP A 667 4.40 0.14 -5.82
N PRO A 668 4.94 -0.37 -4.70
CA PRO A 668 5.69 -1.62 -4.65
C PRO A 668 5.04 -2.77 -5.46
N LYS A 669 3.71 -2.79 -5.60
CA LYS A 669 2.96 -3.83 -6.31
C LYS A 669 3.08 -3.78 -7.83
N THR A 670 3.37 -2.64 -8.46
CA THR A 670 3.50 -2.52 -9.92
C THR A 670 4.72 -3.30 -10.44
N TYR A 671 5.63 -3.69 -9.55
CA TYR A 671 6.86 -4.41 -9.89
C TYR A 671 6.73 -5.94 -9.90
N SER A 672 5.50 -6.48 -9.90
CA SER A 672 5.23 -7.89 -9.63
C SER A 672 5.04 -8.79 -10.86
N SER A 673 4.83 -8.24 -12.06
CA SER A 673 4.44 -9.03 -13.24
C SER A 673 5.59 -9.31 -14.21
N ASP A 674 6.66 -8.51 -14.21
CA ASP A 674 7.68 -8.63 -15.27
C ASP A 674 8.81 -9.62 -14.94
N SER A 675 9.00 -10.54 -15.89
CA SER A 675 10.02 -11.58 -15.92
C SER A 675 11.47 -11.06 -16.12
N LYS A 676 11.77 -9.78 -15.87
CA LYS A 676 13.13 -9.19 -15.99
C LYS A 676 13.54 -8.30 -14.79
N ASN A 677 13.43 -8.84 -13.56
CA ASN A 677 13.71 -8.15 -12.28
C ASN A 677 15.16 -7.71 -12.00
N LYS A 678 16.12 -7.93 -12.91
CA LYS A 678 17.47 -7.35 -12.81
C LYS A 678 17.44 -5.83 -13.05
N SER A 679 16.54 -5.38 -13.93
CA SER A 679 16.34 -3.96 -14.25
C SER A 679 15.89 -3.17 -13.02
N LEU A 680 14.94 -3.71 -12.24
CA LEU A 680 14.41 -3.05 -11.05
C LEU A 680 15.46 -2.82 -9.95
N SER A 681 16.29 -3.83 -9.66
CA SER A 681 17.38 -3.65 -8.70
C SER A 681 18.36 -2.57 -9.18
N LEU A 682 18.65 -2.51 -10.48
CA LEU A 682 19.54 -1.51 -11.06
C LEU A 682 18.91 -0.09 -11.03
N GLU A 683 17.62 0.03 -11.29
CA GLU A 683 16.85 1.29 -11.20
C GLU A 683 16.86 1.82 -9.76
N ARG A 684 16.58 0.96 -8.76
CA ARG A 684 16.66 1.34 -7.35
C ARG A 684 18.04 1.84 -6.96
N GLN A 685 19.09 1.15 -7.41
CA GLN A 685 20.47 1.58 -7.17
C GLN A 685 20.78 2.92 -7.85
N LYS A 686 20.32 3.12 -9.09
CA LYS A 686 20.49 4.37 -9.84
C LYS A 686 19.85 5.54 -9.08
N ARG A 687 18.59 5.39 -8.64
CA ARG A 687 17.88 6.43 -7.88
C ARG A 687 18.58 6.75 -6.56
N MET A 688 19.02 5.74 -5.82
CA MET A 688 19.76 5.96 -4.57
C MET A 688 21.08 6.71 -4.83
N ARG A 689 21.79 6.43 -5.93
CA ARG A 689 22.99 7.19 -6.35
C ARG A 689 22.65 8.64 -6.71
N GLU A 690 21.56 8.88 -7.41
CA GLU A 690 21.13 10.23 -7.84
C GLU A 690 20.82 11.14 -6.65
N ILE A 691 20.24 10.62 -5.58
CA ILE A 691 19.97 11.37 -4.35
C ILE A 691 21.16 11.40 -3.36
N GLY A 692 22.30 10.83 -3.76
CA GLY A 692 23.55 10.87 -3.01
C GLY A 692 23.64 9.93 -1.80
N VAL A 693 22.95 8.78 -1.83
CA VAL A 693 23.15 7.73 -0.81
C VAL A 693 24.55 7.13 -0.95
N GLU A 694 25.17 6.79 0.18
CA GLU A 694 26.49 6.16 0.21
C GLU A 694 26.51 4.77 -0.45
N GLU A 695 27.56 4.46 -1.21
CA GLU A 695 27.62 3.25 -2.05
C GLU A 695 27.45 1.95 -1.26
N TRP A 696 27.99 1.87 -0.03
CA TRP A 696 27.84 0.66 0.80
C TRP A 696 26.37 0.36 1.13
N ALA A 697 25.53 1.39 1.28
CA ALA A 697 24.12 1.26 1.60
C ALA A 697 23.33 0.83 0.35
N ILE A 698 23.77 1.29 -0.82
CA ILE A 698 23.25 0.87 -2.13
C ILE A 698 23.59 -0.60 -2.39
N GLU A 699 24.83 -1.01 -2.13
CA GLU A 699 25.26 -2.41 -2.22
C GLU A 699 24.50 -3.32 -1.25
N LEU A 700 24.30 -2.88 0.00
CA LEU A 700 23.54 -3.63 1.00
C LEU A 700 22.08 -3.83 0.57
N MET A 701 21.44 -2.78 0.06
CA MET A 701 20.09 -2.84 -0.49
C MET A 701 20.03 -3.80 -1.70
N ALA A 702 20.98 -3.69 -2.63
CA ALA A 702 21.05 -4.54 -3.82
C ALA A 702 21.23 -6.02 -3.44
N ASP A 703 22.12 -6.32 -2.50
CA ASP A 703 22.37 -7.68 -2.02
C ASP A 703 21.17 -8.26 -1.26
N ALA A 704 20.46 -7.43 -0.49
CA ALA A 704 19.27 -7.84 0.22
C ALA A 704 18.08 -8.07 -0.73
N THR A 705 17.97 -7.28 -1.79
CA THR A 705 16.87 -7.36 -2.78
C THR A 705 17.24 -8.18 -4.02
N HIS A 706 18.35 -8.91 -3.99
CA HIS A 706 18.79 -9.71 -5.12
C HIS A 706 17.75 -10.77 -5.47
N TRP A 707 17.40 -10.90 -6.76
CA TRP A 707 16.35 -11.81 -7.22
C TRP A 707 16.68 -13.28 -6.92
N GLU A 708 17.87 -13.73 -7.32
CA GLU A 708 18.32 -15.10 -7.08
C GLU A 708 18.57 -15.37 -5.60
N LEU A 709 17.83 -16.34 -5.04
CA LEU A 709 17.94 -16.72 -3.63
C LEU A 709 19.38 -17.13 -3.25
N LYS A 710 20.12 -17.81 -4.13
CA LYS A 710 21.50 -18.27 -3.84
C LYS A 710 22.47 -17.10 -3.65
N GLU A 711 22.39 -16.07 -4.48
CA GLU A 711 23.24 -14.88 -4.33
C GLU A 711 22.82 -14.06 -3.11
N ARG A 712 21.52 -13.93 -2.83
CA ARG A 712 21.04 -13.32 -1.58
C ARG A 712 21.50 -14.08 -0.34
N GLU A 713 21.49 -15.42 -0.36
CA GLU A 713 22.02 -16.26 0.72
C GLU A 713 23.52 -16.05 0.94
N LYS A 714 24.28 -15.91 -0.14
CA LYS A 714 25.72 -15.65 -0.11
C LYS A 714 26.04 -14.29 0.50
N ASN A 715 25.31 -13.22 0.16
CA ASN A 715 25.67 -11.86 0.56
C ASN A 715 24.93 -11.39 1.83
N CYS A 716 23.64 -11.72 1.97
CA CYS A 716 22.77 -11.32 3.08
C CYS A 716 21.95 -12.51 3.64
N GLY A 717 22.53 -13.71 3.75
CA GLY A 717 21.81 -14.96 4.08
C GLY A 717 21.07 -15.07 5.42
N SER A 718 21.05 -14.02 6.25
CA SER A 718 20.22 -13.96 7.45
C SER A 718 20.07 -12.52 7.95
N VAL A 719 19.02 -12.28 8.74
CA VAL A 719 18.80 -11.06 9.52
C VAL A 719 20.06 -10.65 10.32
N ARG A 720 20.79 -11.62 10.88
CA ARG A 720 22.05 -11.38 11.60
C ARG A 720 23.17 -10.88 10.69
N LYS A 721 23.30 -11.44 9.49
CA LYS A 721 24.30 -11.01 8.51
C LYS A 721 23.97 -9.62 7.96
N PHE A 722 22.69 -9.36 7.67
CA PHE A 722 22.20 -8.05 7.25
C PHE A 722 22.50 -6.97 8.31
N LYS A 723 22.17 -7.22 9.59
CA LYS A 723 22.50 -6.29 10.70
C LYS A 723 24.01 -6.03 10.82
N GLY A 724 24.83 -7.06 10.64
CA GLY A 724 26.29 -6.92 10.65
C GLY A 724 26.78 -5.92 9.61
N ARG A 725 26.35 -6.09 8.35
CA ARG A 725 26.72 -5.19 7.25
C ARG A 725 26.14 -3.78 7.41
N LEU A 726 24.90 -3.66 7.88
CA LEU A 726 24.27 -2.37 8.17
C LEU A 726 25.10 -1.55 9.17
N ASN A 727 25.62 -2.21 10.21
CA ASN A 727 26.44 -1.57 11.22
C ASN A 727 27.91 -1.38 10.81
N GLU A 728 28.43 -2.19 9.89
CA GLU A 728 29.79 -2.00 9.35
C GLU A 728 29.88 -0.77 8.43
N GLY A 729 28.82 -0.49 7.66
CA GLY A 729 28.76 0.69 6.81
C GLY A 729 28.26 1.96 7.51
N GLY A 730 27.42 1.82 8.55
CA GLY A 730 26.87 2.95 9.30
C GLY A 730 27.78 3.54 10.40
N VAL A 731 29.05 3.10 10.47
CA VAL A 731 30.10 3.57 11.42
C VAL A 731 31.16 4.33 10.63
#